data_AF-K0KVV1-F1
#
_entry.id   AF-K0KVV1-F1
#
_cell.length_a   1.000
_cell.length_b   1.000
_cell.length_c   1.000
_cell.angle_alpha   90.00
_cell.angle_beta   90.00
_cell.angle_gamma   90.00
#
_symmetry.space_group_name_H-M   'P 1'
#
loop_
_entity.id
_entity.type
_entity.pdbx_description
1 polymer ?
#
loop_
_entity_poly.entity_id
_entity_poly.type
_entity_poly.pdbx_seq_one_letter_code
_entity_poly.pdbx_strand_id
1 'polypeptide(L)'
;MSDISVILENAILSPDPVKRNEAEAQLKSLSEENFLMYIGLLTQTLADESIKPEVRILAGIQLKNQLTSKDQQKKKHQAERWISLDQNSKSQIKEISLKALLSPIDRVANSAAQLVAAIADIELPRQEWNDLIGIIVENTKPEKPEHVKRASLLAIGYICETSDPNDAGVVSQSNGILIAIVQGAQSSETSKTVRLTALNALVDSLEFIKFNFEREGERNYIMQVVCEATQADDDDLQAAAFGALARIMSLYYSHMSVYMEKALYGLTVAGMQNKNEQVACMAVEFWSTVCENEIEIALEKEEFPDSPLNSYNFAIVALQDILPTLFQLLTRQNEDLDDDSWNVSMAAGACLQLFAQDTGNYVVQPTLQFVEANISSPEWRNREAAVMAFGSILDGPDREQLKVLIGQALIPILNLIHDENLQVKDTVAWCIGRIADLIIDAIDIDQHLPIVIQTIIKGLQDHGKVSTNSCWTLINIVEKLNQSAQHDETSPLSKYYSNLVPILIQVSGRGDNEYSARASAYEALSTLVLFSANDVMPIVNNIAQEVLTRIEQTVQLQSQLVSNEDKSNLEELQSNILNLLTNIIRRVGSEVAPVSDNLMELFLKLLQAQQQNSSIEEDVFIAISALAGSVGQDFNKYMTAFLPFLTNALNQTESPVSNTAVGLVADISHSLGENFIQYSEGLLNILGSIVSNNNVRKELKPFVLSSFGDIASAINSQFKPYLQVVFEICHGAQNSQPENSSIEALDYVLNVRESVLDCYVGIVGGLHEEADALFPFVQQIFELLATINEDPALTLSESVSKSAVGLIGDLAQIFADGRIKTAYNQDWITQLIKKTRNNPSFQQNTKDTARWAREQQKQQINL
;
A
#
# COMPACT_ATOMS: atom_id res chain seq x y z
N MET A 1 -45.83 18.60 -6.25
CA MET A 1 -44.48 18.04 -6.09
C MET A 1 -44.59 16.58 -6.44
N SER A 2 -43.73 16.10 -7.34
CA SER A 2 -43.62 14.69 -7.69
C SER A 2 -43.33 13.88 -6.42
N ASP A 3 -43.98 12.73 -6.26
CA ASP A 3 -43.70 11.80 -5.17
C ASP A 3 -42.22 11.38 -5.23
N ILE A 4 -41.47 11.57 -4.14
CA ILE A 4 -40.03 11.26 -4.10
C ILE A 4 -39.77 9.79 -4.44
N SER A 5 -40.72 8.90 -4.11
CA SER A 5 -40.62 7.47 -4.40
C SER A 5 -40.56 7.20 -5.91
N VAL A 6 -41.30 7.97 -6.70
CA VAL A 6 -41.29 7.89 -8.17
C VAL A 6 -39.99 8.45 -8.75
N ILE A 7 -39.44 9.52 -8.16
CA ILE A 7 -38.13 10.06 -8.57
C ILE A 7 -37.03 9.03 -8.31
N LEU A 8 -37.01 8.46 -7.10
CA LEU A 8 -36.06 7.39 -6.73
C LEU A 8 -36.22 6.18 -7.63
N GLU A 9 -37.45 5.73 -7.90
CA GLU A 9 -37.71 4.61 -8.80
C GLU A 9 -37.17 4.89 -10.21
N ASN A 10 -37.37 6.10 -10.74
CA ASN A 10 -36.82 6.48 -12.04
C ASN A 10 -35.28 6.55 -12.03
N ALA A 11 -34.66 6.97 -10.94
CA ALA A 11 -33.20 7.04 -10.83
C ALA A 11 -32.52 5.66 -10.97
N ILE A 12 -33.15 4.58 -10.50
CA ILE A 12 -32.56 3.22 -10.52
C ILE A 12 -33.22 2.24 -11.50
N LEU A 13 -34.54 2.25 -11.64
CA LEU A 13 -35.28 1.23 -12.40
C LEU A 13 -35.61 1.69 -13.83
N SER A 14 -35.40 2.96 -14.18
CA SER A 14 -35.65 3.43 -15.55
C SER A 14 -34.62 2.80 -16.50
N PRO A 15 -35.06 2.14 -17.59
CA PRO A 15 -34.15 1.66 -18.63
C PRO A 15 -33.52 2.81 -19.43
N ASP A 16 -34.17 3.98 -19.44
CA ASP A 16 -33.74 5.18 -20.15
C ASP A 16 -32.69 5.97 -19.34
N PRO A 17 -31.44 6.12 -19.82
CA PRO A 17 -30.39 6.89 -19.16
C PRO A 17 -30.74 8.37 -18.97
N VAL A 18 -31.50 8.98 -19.88
CA VAL A 18 -31.87 10.40 -19.77
C VAL A 18 -32.76 10.61 -18.56
N LYS A 19 -33.76 9.75 -18.37
CA LYS A 19 -34.64 9.81 -17.20
C LYS A 19 -33.93 9.53 -15.89
N ARG A 20 -32.90 8.67 -15.88
CA ARG A 20 -32.06 8.46 -14.69
C ARG A 20 -31.33 9.74 -14.32
N ASN A 21 -30.65 10.36 -15.29
CA ASN A 21 -29.92 11.63 -15.07
C ASN A 21 -30.85 12.78 -14.65
N GLU A 22 -32.05 12.88 -15.23
CA GLU A 22 -33.06 13.86 -14.81
C GLU A 22 -33.51 13.63 -13.37
N ALA A 23 -33.74 12.38 -12.97
CA ALA A 23 -34.11 12.04 -11.60
C ALA A 23 -32.97 12.34 -10.60
N GLU A 24 -31.72 12.03 -10.94
CA GLU A 24 -30.55 12.37 -10.12
C GLU A 24 -30.39 13.89 -9.96
N ALA A 25 -30.56 14.65 -11.04
CA ALA A 25 -30.52 16.11 -11.00
C ALA A 25 -31.63 16.68 -10.11
N GLN A 26 -32.84 16.11 -10.16
CA GLN A 26 -33.96 16.49 -9.29
C GLN A 26 -33.67 16.20 -7.81
N LEU A 27 -33.13 15.01 -7.49
CA LEU A 27 -32.75 14.67 -6.12
C LEU A 27 -31.67 15.62 -5.58
N LYS A 28 -30.68 15.96 -6.41
CA LYS A 28 -29.63 16.92 -6.05
C LYS A 28 -30.22 18.31 -5.77
N SER A 29 -31.06 18.83 -6.67
CA SER A 29 -31.76 20.11 -6.49
C SER A 29 -32.61 20.14 -5.21
N LEU A 30 -33.38 19.08 -4.94
CA LEU A 30 -34.15 18.96 -3.69
C LEU A 30 -33.27 19.01 -2.43
N SER A 31 -32.12 18.35 -2.48
CA SER A 31 -31.16 18.34 -1.36
C SER A 31 -30.50 19.70 -1.08
N GLU A 32 -30.37 20.54 -2.11
CA GLU A 32 -29.79 21.88 -2.06
C GLU A 32 -30.84 22.94 -1.66
N GLU A 33 -32.07 22.82 -2.16
CA GLU A 33 -33.16 23.78 -1.90
C GLU A 33 -33.76 23.66 -0.50
N ASN A 34 -34.07 22.44 -0.06
CA ASN A 34 -34.67 22.20 1.25
C ASN A 34 -34.23 20.87 1.82
N PHE A 35 -33.06 20.90 2.46
CA PHE A 35 -32.43 19.73 3.05
C PHE A 35 -33.35 18.98 4.03
N LEU A 36 -34.05 19.68 4.92
CA LEU A 36 -34.92 19.06 5.92
C LEU A 36 -36.09 18.30 5.27
N MET A 37 -36.72 18.91 4.26
CA MET A 37 -37.79 18.25 3.52
C MET A 37 -37.26 17.03 2.75
N TYR A 38 -36.10 17.17 2.11
CA TYR A 38 -35.45 16.08 1.37
C TYR A 38 -35.17 14.87 2.25
N ILE A 39 -34.47 15.04 3.38
CA ILE A 39 -34.17 13.94 4.30
C ILE A 39 -35.43 13.34 4.94
N GLY A 40 -36.43 14.17 5.24
CA GLY A 40 -37.71 13.71 5.79
C GLY A 40 -38.48 12.81 4.80
N LEU A 41 -38.51 13.20 3.53
CA LEU A 41 -39.13 12.43 2.44
C LEU A 41 -38.41 11.10 2.20
N LEU A 42 -37.07 11.09 2.19
CA LEU A 42 -36.28 9.86 2.10
C LEU A 42 -36.55 8.92 3.28
N THR A 43 -36.60 9.47 4.50
CA THR A 43 -36.84 8.70 5.72
C THR A 43 -38.22 8.05 5.73
N GLN A 44 -39.26 8.78 5.31
CA GLN A 44 -40.61 8.21 5.16
C GLN A 44 -40.65 7.11 4.09
N THR A 45 -39.99 7.34 2.96
CA THR A 45 -39.90 6.36 1.87
C THR A 45 -39.24 5.05 2.33
N LEU A 46 -38.16 5.14 3.11
CA LEU A 46 -37.47 3.98 3.67
C LEU A 46 -38.40 3.10 4.55
N ALA A 47 -39.24 3.72 5.37
CA ALA A 47 -40.11 3.03 6.32
C ALA A 47 -41.48 2.59 5.76
N ASP A 48 -41.88 3.06 4.58
CA ASP A 48 -43.17 2.73 3.98
C ASP A 48 -43.14 1.32 3.35
N GLU A 49 -43.88 0.38 3.95
CA GLU A 49 -43.96 -1.00 3.48
C GLU A 49 -44.77 -1.17 2.17
N SER A 50 -45.51 -0.15 1.75
CA SER A 50 -46.24 -0.17 0.47
C SER A 50 -45.33 0.10 -0.74
N ILE A 51 -44.13 0.64 -0.51
CA ILE A 51 -43.14 0.98 -1.55
C ILE A 51 -42.25 -0.24 -1.85
N LYS A 52 -41.82 -0.34 -3.12
CA LYS A 52 -40.92 -1.41 -3.57
C LYS A 52 -39.61 -1.45 -2.75
N PRO A 53 -39.11 -2.64 -2.36
CA PRO A 53 -37.90 -2.76 -1.56
C PRO A 53 -36.68 -2.03 -2.13
N GLU A 54 -36.48 -2.06 -3.46
CA GLU A 54 -35.34 -1.41 -4.13
C GLU A 54 -35.35 0.11 -3.93
N VAL A 55 -36.54 0.72 -4.00
CA VAL A 55 -36.74 2.16 -3.80
C VAL A 55 -36.50 2.54 -2.34
N ARG A 56 -36.98 1.71 -1.40
CA ARG A 56 -36.72 1.89 0.04
C ARG A 56 -35.23 1.82 0.36
N ILE A 57 -34.53 0.83 -0.21
CA ILE A 57 -33.07 0.66 -0.04
C ILE A 57 -32.34 1.90 -0.56
N LEU A 58 -32.69 2.38 -1.76
CA LEU A 58 -32.08 3.57 -2.34
C LEU A 58 -32.34 4.81 -1.47
N ALA A 59 -33.54 4.96 -0.91
CA ALA A 59 -33.84 6.07 -0.01
C ALA A 59 -32.91 6.08 1.22
N GLY A 60 -32.69 4.91 1.84
CA GLY A 60 -31.76 4.76 2.96
C GLY A 60 -30.31 5.05 2.57
N ILE A 61 -29.85 4.57 1.41
CA ILE A 61 -28.48 4.84 0.91
C ILE A 61 -28.29 6.32 0.59
N GLN A 62 -29.25 6.96 -0.08
CA GLN A 62 -29.19 8.39 -0.39
C GLN A 62 -29.15 9.23 0.88
N LEU A 63 -29.95 8.86 1.88
CA LEU A 63 -29.96 9.53 3.18
C LEU A 63 -28.62 9.35 3.91
N LYS A 64 -28.08 8.13 3.96
CA LYS A 64 -26.74 7.85 4.50
C LYS A 64 -25.67 8.71 3.82
N ASN A 65 -25.68 8.80 2.50
CA ASN A 65 -24.71 9.58 1.72
C ASN A 65 -24.84 11.10 1.92
N GLN A 66 -25.88 11.59 2.61
CA GLN A 66 -25.97 12.98 3.07
C GLN A 66 -25.36 13.20 4.46
N LEU A 67 -25.02 12.14 5.18
CA LEU A 67 -24.52 12.17 6.56
C LEU A 67 -23.05 11.75 6.66
N THR A 68 -22.58 10.91 5.73
CA THR A 68 -21.21 10.42 5.71
C THR A 68 -20.61 10.41 4.31
N SER A 69 -19.28 10.46 4.25
CA SER A 69 -18.47 10.53 3.05
C SER A 69 -17.07 9.98 3.34
N LYS A 70 -16.43 9.39 2.32
CA LYS A 70 -14.99 9.05 2.37
C LYS A 70 -14.11 10.31 2.36
N ASP A 71 -14.56 11.36 1.69
CA ASP A 71 -13.96 12.69 1.80
C ASP A 71 -14.31 13.31 3.15
N GLN A 72 -13.28 13.57 3.97
CA GLN A 72 -13.39 14.05 5.33
C GLN A 72 -13.90 15.49 5.44
N GLN A 73 -13.56 16.38 4.50
CA GLN A 73 -14.10 17.75 4.49
C GLN A 73 -15.59 17.72 4.20
N LYS A 74 -15.99 16.89 3.24
CA LYS A 74 -17.40 16.65 2.93
C LYS A 74 -18.12 15.99 4.11
N LYS A 75 -17.52 15.01 4.78
CA LYS A 75 -18.06 14.36 5.99
C LYS A 75 -18.32 15.39 7.09
N LYS A 76 -17.36 16.29 7.35
CA LYS A 76 -17.52 17.37 8.33
C LYS A 76 -18.67 18.31 7.99
N HIS A 77 -18.76 18.75 6.73
CA HIS A 77 -19.84 19.62 6.28
C HIS A 77 -21.22 18.93 6.40
N GLN A 78 -21.30 17.65 6.06
CA GLN A 78 -22.51 16.84 6.21
C GLN A 78 -22.93 16.70 7.67
N ALA A 79 -21.98 16.44 8.58
CA ALA A 79 -22.23 16.42 10.01
C ALA A 79 -22.75 17.77 10.52
N GLU A 80 -22.13 18.89 10.12
CA GLU A 80 -22.59 20.25 10.47
C GLU A 80 -24.02 20.53 10.00
N ARG A 81 -24.37 20.10 8.77
CA ARG A 81 -25.75 20.19 8.26
C ARG A 81 -26.74 19.41 9.12
N TRP A 82 -26.40 18.17 9.51
CA TRP A 82 -27.24 17.38 10.42
C TRP A 82 -27.39 18.07 11.78
N ILE A 83 -26.28 18.51 12.38
CA ILE A 83 -26.25 19.14 13.70
C ILE A 83 -27.15 20.38 13.74
N SER A 84 -27.22 21.15 12.65
CA SER A 84 -28.03 22.37 12.52
C SER A 84 -29.55 22.14 12.50
N LEU A 85 -30.02 20.90 12.34
CA LEU A 85 -31.45 20.57 12.33
C LEU A 85 -32.07 20.70 13.72
N ASP A 86 -33.37 21.00 13.78
CA ASP A 86 -34.10 21.06 15.03
C ASP A 86 -34.29 19.67 15.67
N GLN A 87 -34.37 19.65 17.01
CA GLN A 87 -34.42 18.40 17.76
C GLN A 87 -35.64 17.53 17.46
N ASN A 88 -36.78 18.14 17.10
CA ASN A 88 -38.00 17.40 16.81
C ASN A 88 -37.84 16.63 15.49
N SER A 89 -37.32 17.28 14.46
CA SER A 89 -36.99 16.67 13.17
C SER A 89 -35.98 15.53 13.32
N LYS A 90 -34.87 15.76 14.05
CA LYS A 90 -33.89 14.70 14.35
C LYS A 90 -34.55 13.51 15.04
N SER A 91 -35.36 13.75 16.06
CA SER A 91 -36.04 12.69 16.82
C SER A 91 -36.98 11.86 15.94
N GLN A 92 -37.75 12.52 15.06
CA GLN A 92 -38.64 11.85 14.11
C GLN A 92 -37.85 10.99 13.12
N ILE A 93 -36.75 11.50 12.58
CA ILE A 93 -35.90 10.75 11.64
C ILE A 93 -35.31 9.51 12.32
N LYS A 94 -34.81 9.66 13.56
CA LYS A 94 -34.26 8.58 14.37
C LYS A 94 -35.30 7.49 14.66
N GLU A 95 -36.50 7.86 15.09
CA GLU A 95 -37.58 6.91 15.38
C GLU A 95 -37.98 6.10 14.14
N ILE A 96 -38.14 6.78 13.00
CA ILE A 96 -38.50 6.11 11.74
C ILE A 96 -37.37 5.20 11.24
N SER A 97 -36.10 5.63 11.39
CA SER A 97 -34.93 4.81 11.03
C SER A 97 -34.85 3.54 11.88
N LEU A 98 -35.09 3.65 13.19
CA LEU A 98 -35.19 2.50 14.09
C LEU A 98 -36.36 1.59 13.74
N LYS A 99 -37.50 2.14 13.30
CA LYS A 99 -38.61 1.30 12.81
C LYS A 99 -38.23 0.55 11.53
N ALA A 100 -37.53 1.20 10.60
CA ALA A 100 -37.07 0.56 9.36
C ALA A 100 -36.00 -0.53 9.61
N LEU A 101 -35.18 -0.36 10.64
CA LEU A 101 -34.21 -1.37 11.10
C LEU A 101 -34.91 -2.70 11.47
N LEU A 102 -36.13 -2.63 12.00
CA LEU A 102 -36.93 -3.79 12.39
C LEU A 102 -37.72 -4.39 11.22
N SER A 103 -37.43 -4.00 9.97
CA SER A 103 -38.12 -4.54 8.81
C SER A 103 -37.86 -6.05 8.65
N PRO A 104 -38.88 -6.85 8.27
CA PRO A 104 -38.68 -8.26 7.96
C PRO A 104 -37.91 -8.50 6.64
N ILE A 105 -37.64 -7.44 5.86
CA ILE A 105 -36.87 -7.54 4.60
C ILE A 105 -35.41 -7.21 4.89
N ASP A 106 -34.56 -8.24 4.91
CA ASP A 106 -33.14 -8.13 5.28
C ASP A 106 -32.40 -7.00 4.54
N ARG A 107 -32.62 -6.85 3.23
CA ARG A 107 -31.95 -5.79 2.44
C ARG A 107 -32.36 -4.38 2.87
N VAL A 108 -33.61 -4.18 3.28
CA VAL A 108 -34.10 -2.89 3.80
C VAL A 108 -33.54 -2.64 5.20
N ALA A 109 -33.56 -3.67 6.06
CA ALA A 109 -32.97 -3.60 7.40
C ALA A 109 -31.47 -3.28 7.35
N ASN A 110 -30.72 -3.85 6.39
CA ASN A 110 -29.30 -3.53 6.19
C ASN A 110 -29.10 -2.05 5.80
N SER A 111 -29.93 -1.51 4.90
CA SER A 111 -29.86 -0.08 4.52
C SER A 111 -30.18 0.83 5.72
N ALA A 112 -31.17 0.46 6.52
CA ALA A 112 -31.51 1.15 7.76
C ALA A 112 -30.38 1.05 8.81
N ALA A 113 -29.70 -0.10 8.92
CA ALA A 113 -28.55 -0.28 9.82
C ALA A 113 -27.40 0.67 9.48
N GLN A 114 -27.06 0.82 8.19
CA GLN A 114 -26.05 1.78 7.75
C GLN A 114 -26.46 3.23 8.03
N LEU A 115 -27.74 3.55 7.86
CA LEU A 115 -28.27 4.87 8.20
C LEU A 115 -28.18 5.15 9.70
N VAL A 116 -28.58 4.20 10.54
CA VAL A 116 -28.49 4.30 12.01
C VAL A 116 -27.03 4.52 12.41
N ALA A 117 -26.09 3.78 11.81
CA ALA A 117 -24.66 3.96 12.06
C ALA A 117 -24.16 5.35 11.63
N ALA A 118 -24.56 5.86 10.46
CA ALA A 118 -24.16 7.19 10.00
C ALA A 118 -24.70 8.33 10.88
N ILE A 119 -25.89 8.19 11.45
CA ILE A 119 -26.42 9.15 12.43
C ILE A 119 -25.68 9.01 13.77
N ALA A 120 -25.41 7.78 14.20
CA ALA A 120 -24.70 7.48 15.44
C ALA A 120 -23.25 8.02 15.43
N ASP A 121 -22.55 7.94 14.29
CA ASP A 121 -21.22 8.51 14.07
C ASP A 121 -21.19 10.03 14.32
N ILE A 122 -22.31 10.73 14.12
CA ILE A 122 -22.44 12.15 14.42
C ILE A 122 -22.87 12.39 15.88
N GLU A 123 -23.88 11.65 16.37
CA GLU A 123 -24.56 11.97 17.63
C GLU A 123 -23.98 11.29 18.89
N LEU A 124 -23.35 10.11 18.77
CA LEU A 124 -22.74 9.42 19.93
C LEU A 124 -21.56 10.20 20.52
N PRO A 125 -20.61 10.73 19.72
CA PRO A 125 -19.54 11.59 20.25
C PRO A 125 -20.06 12.84 20.98
N ARG A 126 -21.25 13.30 20.58
CA ARG A 126 -21.92 14.48 21.13
C ARG A 126 -22.86 14.17 22.29
N GLN A 127 -23.04 12.89 22.65
CA GLN A 127 -23.98 12.42 23.65
C GLN A 127 -25.45 12.83 23.36
N GLU A 128 -25.80 12.94 22.08
CA GLU A 128 -27.13 13.39 21.60
C GLU A 128 -28.12 12.21 21.35
N TRP A 129 -27.63 10.95 21.35
CA TRP A 129 -28.44 9.74 21.15
C TRP A 129 -28.17 8.61 22.16
N ASN A 130 -28.24 8.93 23.46
CA ASN A 130 -27.89 7.99 24.54
C ASN A 130 -28.79 6.74 24.62
N ASP A 131 -30.01 6.79 24.10
CA ASP A 131 -30.95 5.66 24.18
C ASP A 131 -30.70 4.55 23.14
N LEU A 132 -29.91 4.84 22.08
CA LEU A 132 -29.70 3.94 20.94
C LEU A 132 -29.22 2.55 21.38
N ILE A 133 -28.18 2.51 22.20
CA ILE A 133 -27.54 1.26 22.61
C ILE A 133 -28.44 0.48 23.57
N GLY A 134 -29.19 1.18 24.42
CA GLY A 134 -30.22 0.54 25.26
C GLY A 134 -31.31 -0.15 24.42
N ILE A 135 -31.73 0.48 23.32
CA ILE A 135 -32.69 -0.10 22.37
C ILE A 135 -32.10 -1.33 21.67
N ILE A 136 -30.84 -1.27 21.23
CA ILE A 136 -30.18 -2.40 20.57
C ILE A 136 -30.00 -3.59 21.53
N VAL A 137 -29.64 -3.34 22.79
CA VAL A 137 -29.57 -4.38 23.83
C VAL A 137 -30.93 -5.03 24.05
N GLU A 138 -32.02 -4.26 24.06
CA GLU A 138 -33.37 -4.82 24.14
C GLU A 138 -33.71 -5.66 22.89
N ASN A 139 -33.30 -5.23 21.71
CA ASN A 139 -33.55 -5.92 20.44
C ASN A 139 -32.75 -7.22 20.25
N THR A 140 -31.69 -7.43 21.02
CA THR A 140 -30.83 -8.62 20.94
C THR A 140 -31.19 -9.71 21.94
N LYS A 141 -32.20 -9.49 22.78
CA LYS A 141 -32.67 -10.47 23.76
C LYS A 141 -33.22 -11.76 23.11
N PRO A 142 -33.13 -12.91 23.80
CA PRO A 142 -33.51 -14.22 23.25
C PRO A 142 -34.95 -14.30 22.72
N GLU A 143 -35.89 -13.60 23.34
CA GLU A 143 -37.31 -13.58 22.97
C GLU A 143 -37.61 -12.79 21.68
N LYS A 144 -36.64 -12.04 21.14
CA LYS A 144 -36.85 -11.22 19.95
C LYS A 144 -36.75 -12.06 18.66
N PRO A 145 -37.45 -11.65 17.59
CA PRO A 145 -37.36 -12.32 16.29
C PRO A 145 -35.94 -12.30 15.71
N GLU A 146 -35.61 -13.30 14.90
CA GLU A 146 -34.30 -13.43 14.23
C GLU A 146 -33.87 -12.16 13.47
N HIS A 147 -34.75 -11.62 12.62
CA HIS A 147 -34.44 -10.43 11.82
C HIS A 147 -34.14 -9.19 12.67
N VAL A 148 -34.81 -9.04 13.82
CA VAL A 148 -34.59 -7.92 14.75
C VAL A 148 -33.22 -8.02 15.41
N LYS A 149 -32.86 -9.20 15.91
CA LYS A 149 -31.56 -9.48 16.52
C LYS A 149 -30.45 -9.24 15.49
N ARG A 150 -30.57 -9.85 14.31
CA ARG A 150 -29.62 -9.72 13.19
C ARG A 150 -29.41 -8.26 12.79
N ALA A 151 -30.48 -7.52 12.49
CA ALA A 151 -30.36 -6.13 12.02
C ALA A 151 -29.72 -5.21 13.08
N SER A 152 -30.03 -5.42 14.36
CA SER A 152 -29.49 -4.62 15.45
C SER A 152 -28.00 -4.91 15.69
N LEU A 153 -27.57 -6.17 15.58
CA LEU A 153 -26.15 -6.55 15.62
C LEU A 153 -25.37 -5.99 14.43
N LEU A 154 -25.98 -6.01 13.23
CA LEU A 154 -25.37 -5.42 12.04
C LEU A 154 -25.19 -3.89 12.19
N ALA A 155 -26.16 -3.21 12.81
CA ALA A 155 -26.02 -1.79 13.12
C ALA A 155 -24.88 -1.53 14.11
N ILE A 156 -24.65 -2.41 15.10
CA ILE A 156 -23.47 -2.32 15.97
C ILE A 156 -22.18 -2.47 15.17
N GLY A 157 -22.09 -3.46 14.29
CA GLY A 157 -20.90 -3.66 13.45
C GLY A 157 -20.55 -2.39 12.66
N TYR A 158 -21.54 -1.82 11.96
CA TYR A 158 -21.34 -0.55 11.24
C TYR A 158 -20.99 0.64 12.13
N ILE A 159 -21.56 0.74 13.34
CA ILE A 159 -21.19 1.80 14.29
C ILE A 159 -19.72 1.66 14.68
N CYS A 160 -19.27 0.44 14.99
CA CYS A 160 -17.90 0.19 15.38
C CYS A 160 -16.93 0.38 14.19
N GLU A 161 -17.31 0.01 12.98
CA GLU A 161 -16.49 0.20 11.78
C GLU A 161 -16.20 1.70 11.49
N THR A 162 -17.16 2.59 11.74
CA THR A 162 -17.04 4.00 11.33
C THR A 162 -16.63 4.98 12.42
N SER A 163 -16.87 4.64 13.69
CA SER A 163 -16.66 5.56 14.81
C SER A 163 -15.21 5.61 15.27
N ASP A 164 -14.78 6.70 15.90
CA ASP A 164 -13.46 6.75 16.55
C ASP A 164 -13.50 5.95 17.87
N PRO A 165 -12.70 4.86 18.02
CA PRO A 165 -12.67 4.04 19.23
C PRO A 165 -12.10 4.76 20.45
N ASN A 166 -11.48 5.93 20.27
CA ASN A 166 -10.95 6.75 21.37
C ASN A 166 -11.91 7.84 21.85
N ASP A 167 -13.03 8.06 21.15
CA ASP A 167 -14.00 9.07 21.54
C ASP A 167 -14.72 8.70 22.85
N ALA A 168 -14.70 9.62 23.82
CA ALA A 168 -15.27 9.36 25.15
C ALA A 168 -16.79 9.10 25.14
N GLY A 169 -17.52 9.73 24.20
CA GLY A 169 -18.95 9.51 24.00
C GLY A 169 -19.25 8.10 23.51
N VAL A 170 -18.46 7.60 22.56
CA VAL A 170 -18.59 6.24 22.03
C VAL A 170 -18.12 5.18 23.03
N VAL A 171 -16.96 5.38 23.66
CA VAL A 171 -16.40 4.46 24.69
C VAL A 171 -17.37 4.27 25.86
N SER A 172 -18.14 5.29 26.22
CA SER A 172 -19.15 5.20 27.29
C SER A 172 -20.22 4.13 27.03
N GLN A 173 -20.40 3.73 25.78
CA GLN A 173 -21.39 2.75 25.33
C GLN A 173 -20.84 1.32 25.19
N SER A 174 -19.53 1.13 25.32
CA SER A 174 -18.83 -0.16 25.13
C SER A 174 -19.49 -1.35 25.84
N ASN A 175 -19.89 -1.18 27.11
CA ASN A 175 -20.58 -2.23 27.87
C ASN A 175 -21.89 -2.68 27.20
N GLY A 176 -22.69 -1.74 26.70
CA GLY A 176 -23.97 -2.05 26.05
C GLY A 176 -23.77 -2.75 24.70
N ILE A 177 -22.78 -2.29 23.93
CA ILE A 177 -22.34 -2.93 22.68
C ILE A 177 -21.94 -4.38 22.95
N LEU A 178 -21.07 -4.60 23.94
CA LEU A 178 -20.60 -5.93 24.30
C LEU A 178 -21.73 -6.85 24.76
N ILE A 179 -22.66 -6.34 25.58
CA ILE A 179 -23.83 -7.12 26.03
C ILE A 179 -24.66 -7.58 24.84
N ALA A 180 -24.97 -6.69 23.89
CA ALA A 180 -25.78 -7.02 22.72
C ALA A 180 -25.10 -8.06 21.84
N ILE A 181 -23.80 -7.89 21.57
CA ILE A 181 -22.98 -8.83 20.79
C ILE A 181 -22.98 -10.22 21.44
N VAL A 182 -22.65 -10.30 22.74
CA VAL A 182 -22.52 -11.59 23.41
C VAL A 182 -23.87 -12.31 23.54
N GLN A 183 -24.97 -11.58 23.72
CA GLN A 183 -26.32 -12.15 23.68
C GLN A 183 -26.62 -12.87 22.36
N GLY A 184 -26.09 -12.33 21.24
CA GLY A 184 -26.24 -12.93 19.91
C GLY A 184 -25.23 -14.04 19.59
N ALA A 185 -24.02 -14.00 20.18
CA ALA A 185 -22.94 -14.95 19.85
C ALA A 185 -22.96 -16.26 20.66
N GLN A 186 -23.54 -16.23 21.86
CA GLN A 186 -23.59 -17.37 22.79
C GLN A 186 -24.21 -18.65 22.20
N SER A 187 -23.79 -19.80 22.72
CA SER A 187 -24.24 -21.13 22.29
C SER A 187 -25.74 -21.39 22.46
N SER A 188 -26.43 -20.62 23.31
CA SER A 188 -27.88 -20.71 23.48
C SER A 188 -28.70 -20.04 22.36
N GLU A 189 -28.09 -19.21 21.51
CA GLU A 189 -28.76 -18.65 20.34
C GLU A 189 -28.93 -19.71 19.26
N THR A 190 -30.17 -19.90 18.79
CA THR A 190 -30.50 -20.96 17.83
C THR A 190 -30.26 -20.56 16.38
N SER A 191 -30.31 -19.26 16.05
CA SER A 191 -30.08 -18.80 14.68
C SER A 191 -28.59 -18.67 14.39
N LYS A 192 -28.12 -19.46 13.43
CA LYS A 192 -26.78 -19.33 12.82
C LYS A 192 -26.55 -17.90 12.31
N THR A 193 -27.52 -17.32 11.61
CA THR A 193 -27.41 -15.98 11.02
C THR A 193 -27.14 -14.93 12.08
N VAL A 194 -27.83 -15.02 13.22
CA VAL A 194 -27.65 -14.11 14.36
C VAL A 194 -26.27 -14.30 14.98
N ARG A 195 -25.85 -15.55 15.23
CA ARG A 195 -24.51 -15.84 15.79
C ARG A 195 -23.38 -15.35 14.89
N LEU A 196 -23.49 -15.59 13.58
CA LEU A 196 -22.50 -15.13 12.60
C LEU A 196 -22.43 -13.59 12.57
N THR A 197 -23.59 -12.92 12.54
CA THR A 197 -23.65 -11.45 12.57
C THR A 197 -23.07 -10.90 13.87
N ALA A 198 -23.32 -11.57 15.00
CA ALA A 198 -22.76 -11.20 16.30
C ALA A 198 -21.24 -11.36 16.35
N LEU A 199 -20.68 -12.45 15.80
CA LEU A 199 -19.22 -12.64 15.75
C LEU A 199 -18.55 -11.62 14.84
N ASN A 200 -19.14 -11.30 13.69
CA ASN A 200 -18.60 -10.24 12.83
C ASN A 200 -18.66 -8.87 13.54
N ALA A 201 -19.79 -8.55 14.18
CA ALA A 201 -19.89 -7.33 14.98
C ALA A 201 -18.93 -7.33 16.19
N LEU A 202 -18.59 -8.49 16.76
CA LEU A 202 -17.56 -8.61 17.78
C LEU A 202 -16.22 -8.15 17.23
N VAL A 203 -15.81 -8.68 16.07
CA VAL A 203 -14.56 -8.32 15.38
C VAL A 203 -14.48 -6.80 15.16
N ASP A 204 -15.54 -6.20 14.62
CA ASP A 204 -15.61 -4.74 14.40
C ASP A 204 -15.51 -3.95 15.72
N SER A 205 -16.03 -4.50 16.82
CA SER A 205 -16.05 -3.84 18.13
C SER A 205 -14.76 -3.99 18.95
N LEU A 206 -13.80 -4.82 18.51
CA LEU A 206 -12.67 -5.21 19.35
C LEU A 206 -11.86 -4.01 19.84
N GLU A 207 -11.65 -2.98 19.02
CA GLU A 207 -10.91 -1.78 19.43
C GLU A 207 -11.66 -0.93 20.48
N PHE A 208 -13.00 -0.98 20.48
CA PHE A 208 -13.85 -0.22 21.41
C PHE A 208 -13.93 -0.85 22.81
N ILE A 209 -13.73 -2.17 22.89
CA ILE A 209 -13.89 -2.92 24.14
C ILE A 209 -12.56 -3.10 24.89
N LYS A 210 -11.53 -2.28 24.59
CA LYS A 210 -10.21 -2.33 25.24
C LYS A 210 -10.30 -2.34 26.77
N PHE A 211 -11.10 -1.44 27.34
CA PHE A 211 -11.30 -1.37 28.80
C PHE A 211 -12.07 -2.57 29.37
N ASN A 212 -12.95 -3.19 28.58
CA ASN A 212 -13.61 -4.44 28.97
C ASN A 212 -12.60 -5.58 28.98
N PHE A 213 -11.71 -5.61 27.98
CA PHE A 213 -10.68 -6.62 27.86
C PHE A 213 -9.63 -6.53 28.97
N GLU A 214 -9.35 -5.35 29.52
CA GLU A 214 -8.51 -5.18 30.72
C GLU A 214 -9.11 -5.88 31.96
N ARG A 215 -10.44 -5.96 32.06
CA ARG A 215 -11.15 -6.58 33.18
C ARG A 215 -11.23 -8.09 33.01
N GLU A 216 -10.59 -8.82 33.92
CA GLU A 216 -10.47 -10.28 33.83
C GLU A 216 -11.81 -11.02 33.68
N GLY A 217 -12.83 -10.65 34.44
CA GLY A 217 -14.15 -11.31 34.36
C GLY A 217 -14.83 -11.16 33.00
N GLU A 218 -14.79 -9.96 32.42
CA GLU A 218 -15.39 -9.66 31.12
C GLU A 218 -14.56 -10.31 30.00
N ARG A 219 -13.23 -10.21 30.07
CA ARG A 219 -12.30 -10.87 29.16
C ARG A 219 -12.51 -12.39 29.13
N ASN A 220 -12.59 -13.04 30.28
CA ASN A 220 -12.83 -14.48 30.39
C ASN A 220 -14.13 -14.88 29.69
N TYR A 221 -15.18 -14.08 29.86
CA TYR A 221 -16.48 -14.36 29.26
C TYR A 221 -16.48 -14.20 27.73
N ILE A 222 -15.83 -13.15 27.21
CA ILE A 222 -15.62 -12.98 25.77
C ILE A 222 -14.89 -14.19 25.20
N MET A 223 -13.75 -14.55 25.79
CA MET A 223 -12.93 -15.67 25.33
C MET A 223 -13.69 -16.99 25.38
N GLN A 224 -14.48 -17.22 26.43
CA GLN A 224 -15.32 -18.41 26.52
C GLN A 224 -16.32 -18.49 25.36
N VAL A 225 -17.05 -17.40 25.08
CA VAL A 225 -18.07 -17.38 24.01
C VAL A 225 -17.46 -17.59 22.64
N VAL A 226 -16.31 -16.98 22.36
CA VAL A 226 -15.61 -17.17 21.08
C VAL A 226 -15.06 -18.60 20.97
N CYS A 227 -14.46 -19.15 22.03
CA CYS A 227 -13.97 -20.54 22.03
C CYS A 227 -15.11 -21.56 21.90
N GLU A 228 -16.28 -21.33 22.49
CA GLU A 228 -17.46 -22.19 22.28
C GLU A 228 -17.94 -22.12 20.81
N ALA A 229 -17.82 -20.97 20.16
CA ALA A 229 -18.20 -20.81 18.75
C ALA A 229 -17.25 -21.54 17.79
N THR A 230 -15.95 -21.68 18.10
CA THR A 230 -15.02 -22.49 17.28
C THR A 230 -15.32 -23.99 17.31
N GLN A 231 -16.13 -24.43 18.28
CA GLN A 231 -16.57 -25.83 18.40
C GLN A 231 -18.02 -26.04 17.95
N ALA A 232 -18.64 -25.06 17.29
CA ALA A 232 -19.99 -25.21 16.76
C ALA A 232 -20.05 -26.27 15.65
N ASP A 233 -21.23 -26.86 15.42
CA ASP A 233 -21.42 -27.87 14.35
C ASP A 233 -21.37 -27.29 12.91
N ASP A 234 -21.26 -25.97 12.78
CA ASP A 234 -21.36 -25.25 11.51
C ASP A 234 -20.02 -24.62 11.11
N ASP A 235 -19.55 -24.96 9.91
CA ASP A 235 -18.22 -24.55 9.43
C ASP A 235 -18.08 -23.03 9.26
N ASP A 236 -19.09 -22.32 8.77
CA ASP A 236 -19.04 -20.86 8.61
C ASP A 236 -18.89 -20.16 9.97
N LEU A 237 -19.58 -20.69 10.99
CA LEU A 237 -19.50 -20.18 12.34
C LEU A 237 -18.14 -20.47 12.99
N GLN A 238 -17.58 -21.66 12.75
CA GLN A 238 -16.21 -21.99 13.18
C GLN A 238 -15.20 -21.03 12.54
N ALA A 239 -15.29 -20.82 11.22
CA ALA A 239 -14.39 -19.93 10.49
C ALA A 239 -14.46 -18.49 11.02
N ALA A 240 -15.67 -17.95 11.22
CA ALA A 240 -15.84 -16.62 11.80
C ALA A 240 -15.29 -16.52 13.24
N ALA A 241 -15.46 -17.58 14.04
CA ALA A 241 -14.92 -17.60 15.40
C ALA A 241 -13.39 -17.67 15.42
N PHE A 242 -12.75 -18.43 14.52
CA PHE A 242 -11.28 -18.42 14.38
C PHE A 242 -10.77 -17.07 13.87
N GLY A 243 -11.44 -16.45 12.92
CA GLY A 243 -11.13 -15.07 12.49
C GLY A 243 -11.23 -14.07 13.66
N ALA A 244 -12.24 -14.22 14.52
CA ALA A 244 -12.35 -13.42 15.74
C ALA A 244 -11.21 -13.69 16.74
N LEU A 245 -10.77 -14.95 16.90
CA LEU A 245 -9.60 -15.27 17.72
C LEU A 245 -8.31 -14.67 17.16
N ALA A 246 -8.11 -14.69 15.84
CA ALA A 246 -6.95 -14.07 15.20
C ALA A 246 -6.95 -12.55 15.46
N ARG A 247 -8.08 -11.86 15.26
CA ARG A 247 -8.18 -10.42 15.57
C ARG A 247 -7.98 -10.12 17.06
N ILE A 248 -8.50 -10.96 17.96
CA ILE A 248 -8.24 -10.84 19.40
C ILE A 248 -6.76 -11.01 19.71
N MET A 249 -6.08 -11.99 19.09
CA MET A 249 -4.65 -12.21 19.26
C MET A 249 -3.85 -10.97 18.85
N SER A 250 -4.18 -10.39 17.69
CA SER A 250 -3.55 -9.17 17.17
C SER A 250 -3.69 -7.97 18.12
N LEU A 251 -4.87 -7.74 18.70
CA LEU A 251 -5.10 -6.56 19.52
C LEU A 251 -4.73 -6.75 21.00
N TYR A 252 -4.78 -8.00 21.48
CA TYR A 252 -4.73 -8.33 22.91
C TYR A 252 -3.72 -9.41 23.28
N TYR A 253 -2.67 -9.58 22.48
CA TYR A 253 -1.58 -10.54 22.68
C TYR A 253 -1.10 -10.63 24.14
N SER A 254 -0.90 -9.47 24.79
CA SER A 254 -0.43 -9.36 26.18
C SER A 254 -1.30 -10.09 27.21
N HIS A 255 -2.57 -10.37 26.89
CA HIS A 255 -3.51 -11.08 27.76
C HIS A 255 -3.69 -12.57 27.40
N MET A 256 -3.05 -13.06 26.34
CA MET A 256 -3.40 -14.36 25.75
C MET A 256 -2.78 -15.58 26.44
N SER A 257 -1.75 -15.42 27.26
CA SER A 257 -1.00 -16.54 27.85
C SER A 257 -1.88 -17.57 28.57
N VAL A 258 -2.82 -17.11 29.40
CA VAL A 258 -3.72 -17.98 30.16
C VAL A 258 -4.68 -18.75 29.25
N TYR A 259 -5.13 -18.15 28.16
CA TYR A 259 -6.06 -18.79 27.22
C TYR A 259 -5.33 -19.72 26.26
N MET A 260 -4.10 -19.38 25.88
CA MET A 260 -3.22 -20.22 25.06
C MET A 260 -2.99 -21.57 25.73
N GLU A 261 -2.57 -21.55 27.01
CA GLU A 261 -2.32 -22.78 27.79
C GLU A 261 -3.59 -23.61 28.01
N LYS A 262 -4.72 -22.96 28.27
CA LYS A 262 -5.96 -23.66 28.66
C LYS A 262 -6.77 -24.23 27.50
N ALA A 263 -6.80 -23.55 26.36
CA ALA A 263 -7.74 -23.87 25.28
C ALA A 263 -7.22 -23.56 23.88
N LEU A 264 -6.71 -22.34 23.62
CA LEU A 264 -6.50 -21.86 22.25
C LEU A 264 -5.52 -22.75 21.49
N TYR A 265 -4.42 -23.15 22.12
CA TYR A 265 -3.43 -24.04 21.49
C TYR A 265 -4.08 -25.33 20.96
N GLY A 266 -4.88 -26.01 21.79
CA GLY A 266 -5.54 -27.27 21.38
C GLY A 266 -6.63 -27.04 20.32
N LEU A 267 -7.39 -25.95 20.44
CA LEU A 267 -8.45 -25.60 19.50
C LEU A 267 -7.90 -25.25 18.12
N THR A 268 -6.82 -24.48 18.04
CA THR A 268 -6.26 -24.02 16.77
C THR A 268 -5.51 -25.14 16.06
N VAL A 269 -4.75 -25.99 16.78
CA VAL A 269 -4.15 -27.20 16.21
C VAL A 269 -5.21 -28.12 15.61
N ALA A 270 -6.32 -28.35 16.32
CA ALA A 270 -7.44 -29.14 15.80
C ALA A 270 -8.13 -28.46 14.61
N GLY A 271 -8.28 -27.13 14.67
CA GLY A 271 -8.85 -26.31 13.59
C GLY A 271 -8.03 -26.40 12.30
N MET A 272 -6.70 -26.35 12.38
CA MET A 272 -5.80 -26.51 11.23
C MET A 272 -5.96 -27.89 10.55
N GLN A 273 -6.32 -28.91 11.32
CA GLN A 273 -6.54 -30.27 10.81
C GLN A 273 -7.98 -30.50 10.31
N ASN A 274 -8.84 -29.48 10.33
CA ASN A 274 -10.21 -29.59 9.84
C ASN A 274 -10.24 -29.98 8.35
N LYS A 275 -11.31 -30.67 7.97
CA LYS A 275 -11.60 -31.06 6.59
C LYS A 275 -12.14 -29.90 5.78
N ASN A 276 -12.86 -28.98 6.41
CA ASN A 276 -13.29 -27.74 5.78
C ASN A 276 -12.08 -26.82 5.65
N GLU A 277 -11.75 -26.45 4.41
CA GLU A 277 -10.57 -25.64 4.10
C GLU A 277 -10.67 -24.23 4.67
N GLN A 278 -11.86 -23.63 4.70
CA GLN A 278 -12.05 -22.28 5.25
C GLN A 278 -11.76 -22.25 6.75
N VAL A 279 -12.21 -23.27 7.49
CA VAL A 279 -11.91 -23.39 8.93
C VAL A 279 -10.41 -23.60 9.15
N ALA A 280 -9.79 -24.48 8.37
CA ALA A 280 -8.35 -24.72 8.45
C ALA A 280 -7.56 -23.45 8.12
N CYS A 281 -7.94 -22.69 7.08
CA CYS A 281 -7.34 -21.40 6.74
C CYS A 281 -7.41 -20.42 7.91
N MET A 282 -8.58 -20.25 8.55
CA MET A 282 -8.72 -19.32 9.67
C MET A 282 -7.95 -19.76 10.93
N ALA A 283 -7.77 -21.07 11.13
CA ALA A 283 -6.93 -21.59 12.21
C ALA A 283 -5.42 -21.42 11.92
N VAL A 284 -5.01 -21.51 10.64
CA VAL A 284 -3.65 -21.16 10.20
C VAL A 284 -3.41 -19.66 10.38
N GLU A 285 -4.38 -18.83 9.99
CA GLU A 285 -4.33 -17.37 10.13
C GLU A 285 -4.06 -16.94 11.58
N PHE A 286 -4.69 -17.60 12.55
CA PHE A 286 -4.40 -17.37 13.96
C PHE A 286 -2.91 -17.51 14.30
N TRP A 287 -2.23 -18.52 13.75
CA TRP A 287 -0.80 -18.72 13.99
C TRP A 287 0.08 -17.77 13.18
N SER A 288 -0.35 -17.37 11.98
CA SER A 288 0.27 -16.25 11.25
C SER A 288 0.25 -15.00 12.12
N THR A 289 -0.91 -14.64 12.69
CA THR A 289 -1.04 -13.48 13.58
C THR A 289 -0.18 -13.59 14.84
N VAL A 290 -0.05 -14.79 15.43
CA VAL A 290 0.88 -15.00 16.56
C VAL A 290 2.31 -14.63 16.16
N CYS A 291 2.80 -15.15 15.02
CA CYS A 291 4.16 -14.87 14.56
C CYS A 291 4.34 -13.38 14.24
N GLU A 292 3.37 -12.73 13.57
CA GLU A 292 3.42 -11.29 13.27
C GLU A 292 3.57 -10.44 14.54
N ASN A 293 2.81 -10.74 15.59
CA ASN A 293 2.90 -10.04 16.88
C ASN A 293 4.26 -10.27 17.54
N GLU A 294 4.77 -11.50 17.51
CA GLU A 294 6.05 -11.84 18.13
C GLU A 294 7.23 -11.18 17.40
N ILE A 295 7.18 -11.11 16.06
CA ILE A 295 8.12 -10.38 15.21
C ILE A 295 8.04 -8.88 15.49
N GLU A 296 6.85 -8.28 15.54
CA GLU A 296 6.66 -6.86 15.83
C GLU A 296 7.22 -6.49 17.21
N ILE A 297 6.95 -7.32 18.24
CA ILE A 297 7.51 -7.13 19.58
C ILE A 297 9.05 -7.25 19.57
N ALA A 298 9.62 -8.16 18.77
CA ALA A 298 11.06 -8.31 18.66
C ALA A 298 11.71 -7.08 18.01
N LEU A 299 11.10 -6.56 16.93
CA LEU A 299 11.54 -5.33 16.25
C LEU A 299 11.43 -4.11 17.16
N GLU A 300 10.31 -3.94 17.87
CA GLU A 300 10.13 -2.83 18.81
C GLU A 300 11.18 -2.86 19.93
N LYS A 301 11.57 -4.04 20.41
CA LYS A 301 12.64 -4.17 21.42
C LYS A 301 14.04 -3.91 20.88
N GLU A 302 14.28 -4.23 19.62
CA GLU A 302 15.55 -3.89 18.97
C GLU A 302 15.71 -2.37 18.86
N GLU A 303 14.63 -1.68 18.51
CA GLU A 303 14.59 -0.22 18.38
C GLU A 303 14.54 0.50 19.75
N PHE A 304 13.72 -0.01 20.67
CA PHE A 304 13.48 0.51 22.01
C PHE A 304 13.72 -0.58 23.07
N PRO A 305 14.98 -0.75 23.54
CA PRO A 305 15.32 -1.80 24.51
C PRO A 305 14.55 -1.75 25.83
N ASP A 306 13.99 -0.59 26.20
CA ASP A 306 13.19 -0.38 27.40
C ASP A 306 11.67 -0.57 27.15
N SER A 307 11.25 -1.03 25.97
CA SER A 307 9.83 -1.27 25.65
C SER A 307 9.18 -2.21 26.68
N PRO A 308 7.96 -1.89 27.15
CA PRO A 308 7.23 -2.73 28.10
C PRO A 308 6.66 -4.00 27.46
N LEU A 309 6.59 -4.08 26.12
CA LEU A 309 6.06 -5.24 25.42
C LEU A 309 6.96 -6.46 25.65
N ASN A 310 6.36 -7.64 25.71
CA ASN A 310 7.10 -8.89 25.91
C ASN A 310 6.41 -10.01 25.14
N SER A 311 7.20 -10.70 24.30
CA SER A 311 6.77 -11.92 23.65
C SER A 311 6.68 -13.05 24.69
N TYR A 312 5.59 -13.80 24.63
CA TYR A 312 5.40 -15.06 25.35
C TYR A 312 6.05 -16.23 24.59
N ASN A 313 6.48 -16.01 23.35
CA ASN A 313 7.09 -17.00 22.47
C ASN A 313 6.15 -18.21 22.25
N PHE A 314 4.89 -17.95 21.92
CA PHE A 314 3.92 -18.99 21.63
C PHE A 314 4.32 -19.79 20.40
N ALA A 315 4.85 -19.14 19.35
CA ALA A 315 5.23 -19.83 18.11
C ALA A 315 6.32 -20.87 18.36
N ILE A 316 7.41 -20.48 19.04
CA ILE A 316 8.52 -21.40 19.34
C ILE A 316 8.09 -22.57 20.26
N VAL A 317 7.17 -22.32 21.19
CA VAL A 317 6.66 -23.36 22.10
C VAL A 317 5.76 -24.35 21.35
N ALA A 318 4.96 -23.88 20.41
CA ALA A 318 4.03 -24.71 19.62
C ALA A 318 4.68 -25.39 18.40
N LEU A 319 5.93 -25.05 18.10
CA LEU A 319 6.62 -25.41 16.86
C LEU A 319 6.57 -26.91 16.52
N GLN A 320 6.69 -27.78 17.53
CA GLN A 320 6.75 -29.24 17.33
C GLN A 320 5.45 -29.83 16.77
N ASP A 321 4.31 -29.21 17.06
CA ASP A 321 2.99 -29.69 16.63
C ASP A 321 2.45 -28.90 15.43
N ILE A 322 2.83 -27.62 15.32
CA ILE A 322 2.40 -26.74 14.23
C ILE A 322 3.15 -27.03 12.93
N LEU A 323 4.49 -27.16 12.94
CA LEU A 323 5.26 -27.39 11.71
C LEU A 323 4.82 -28.64 10.95
N PRO A 324 4.65 -29.83 11.58
CA PRO A 324 4.18 -31.02 10.87
C PRO A 324 2.79 -30.82 10.25
N THR A 325 1.92 -30.06 10.92
CA THR A 325 0.58 -29.75 10.42
C THR A 325 0.66 -28.82 9.21
N LEU A 326 1.49 -27.76 9.25
CA LEU A 326 1.73 -26.88 8.11
C LEU A 326 2.29 -27.66 6.92
N PHE A 327 3.27 -28.54 7.13
CA PHE A 327 3.82 -29.38 6.06
C PHE A 327 2.77 -30.29 5.42
N GLN A 328 1.85 -30.84 6.21
CA GLN A 328 0.74 -31.61 5.67
C GLN A 328 -0.22 -30.73 4.84
N LEU A 329 -0.52 -29.53 5.31
CA LEU A 329 -1.42 -28.60 4.61
C LEU A 329 -0.83 -28.11 3.28
N LEU A 330 0.49 -27.98 3.17
CA LEU A 330 1.16 -27.69 1.89
C LEU A 330 0.81 -28.71 0.80
N THR A 331 0.46 -29.95 1.14
CA THR A 331 0.08 -31.00 0.15
C THR A 331 -1.36 -30.90 -0.37
N ARG A 332 -2.10 -29.85 0.02
CA ARG A 332 -3.51 -29.61 -0.37
C ARG A 332 -3.66 -28.49 -1.42
N GLN A 333 -2.78 -28.46 -2.41
CA GLN A 333 -2.83 -27.50 -3.53
C GLN A 333 -4.09 -27.67 -4.41
N ASN A 334 -4.46 -26.65 -5.16
CA ASN A 334 -5.51 -26.76 -6.19
C ASN A 334 -5.08 -27.77 -7.29
N GLU A 335 -6.03 -28.57 -7.80
CA GLU A 335 -5.76 -29.46 -8.94
C GLU A 335 -5.76 -28.70 -10.27
N ASP A 336 -6.62 -27.68 -10.37
CA ASP A 336 -6.70 -26.83 -11.54
C ASP A 336 -5.51 -25.87 -11.57
N LEU A 337 -4.83 -25.84 -12.71
CA LEU A 337 -3.68 -24.99 -12.96
C LEU A 337 -4.06 -23.52 -13.08
N ASP A 338 -5.29 -23.23 -13.47
CA ASP A 338 -5.78 -21.88 -13.72
C ASP A 338 -6.54 -21.31 -12.49
N ASP A 339 -6.67 -22.11 -11.43
CA ASP A 339 -7.30 -21.71 -10.17
C ASP A 339 -6.28 -21.09 -9.21
N ASP A 340 -6.07 -19.78 -9.38
CA ASP A 340 -5.24 -18.95 -8.50
C ASP A 340 -5.98 -18.50 -7.22
N SER A 341 -7.12 -19.14 -6.87
CA SER A 341 -7.83 -18.81 -5.63
C SER A 341 -7.01 -19.16 -4.38
N TRP A 342 -7.05 -18.25 -3.40
CA TRP A 342 -6.38 -18.44 -2.12
C TRP A 342 -6.95 -19.67 -1.39
N ASN A 343 -6.08 -20.63 -1.07
CA ASN A 343 -6.46 -21.89 -0.42
C ASN A 343 -5.57 -22.19 0.80
N VAL A 344 -5.85 -23.30 1.49
CA VAL A 344 -5.16 -23.68 2.74
C VAL A 344 -3.67 -23.98 2.55
N SER A 345 -3.25 -24.45 1.36
CA SER A 345 -1.82 -24.69 1.08
C SER A 345 -1.05 -23.38 0.97
N MET A 346 -1.64 -22.35 0.34
CA MET A 346 -1.06 -21.01 0.26
C MET A 346 -0.97 -20.35 1.64
N ALA A 347 -2.05 -20.46 2.43
CA ALA A 347 -2.05 -20.00 3.82
C ALA A 347 -0.97 -20.70 4.67
N ALA A 348 -0.79 -22.01 4.51
CA ALA A 348 0.24 -22.76 5.22
C ALA A 348 1.66 -22.35 4.80
N GLY A 349 1.90 -22.05 3.52
CA GLY A 349 3.17 -21.53 3.03
C GLY A 349 3.51 -20.15 3.60
N ALA A 350 2.54 -19.23 3.60
CA ALA A 350 2.70 -17.91 4.21
C ALA A 350 2.96 -18.01 5.72
N CYS A 351 2.19 -18.84 6.43
CA CYS A 351 2.38 -19.10 7.85
C CYS A 351 3.77 -19.67 8.13
N LEU A 352 4.25 -20.63 7.31
CA LEU A 352 5.60 -21.20 7.46
C LEU A 352 6.71 -20.15 7.28
N GLN A 353 6.54 -19.17 6.40
CA GLN A 353 7.48 -18.05 6.26
C GLN A 353 7.54 -17.22 7.55
N LEU A 354 6.39 -16.89 8.14
CA LEU A 354 6.32 -16.17 9.41
C LEU A 354 6.96 -16.96 10.56
N PHE A 355 6.73 -18.28 10.62
CA PHE A 355 7.41 -19.15 11.58
C PHE A 355 8.93 -19.14 11.40
N ALA A 356 9.42 -19.08 10.16
CA ALA A 356 10.85 -19.01 9.88
C ALA A 356 11.46 -17.68 10.35
N GLN A 357 10.77 -16.56 10.10
CA GLN A 357 11.17 -15.22 10.56
C GLN A 357 11.16 -15.10 12.09
N ASP A 358 10.12 -15.61 12.75
CA ASP A 358 9.95 -15.50 14.20
C ASP A 358 10.85 -16.48 14.98
N THR A 359 10.95 -17.73 14.52
CA THR A 359 11.67 -18.78 15.26
C THR A 359 13.06 -19.07 14.70
N GLY A 360 13.48 -18.45 13.59
CA GLY A 360 14.82 -18.58 13.02
C GLY A 360 15.24 -20.05 12.83
N ASN A 361 16.41 -20.41 13.36
CA ASN A 361 17.02 -21.74 13.13
C ASN A 361 16.18 -22.95 13.55
N TYR A 362 15.17 -22.77 14.41
CA TYR A 362 14.38 -23.90 14.92
C TYR A 362 13.52 -24.57 13.83
N VAL A 363 13.18 -23.88 12.74
CA VAL A 363 12.43 -24.48 11.60
C VAL A 363 13.31 -25.36 10.70
N VAL A 364 14.63 -25.17 10.71
CA VAL A 364 15.53 -25.72 9.67
C VAL A 364 15.53 -27.25 9.64
N GLN A 365 15.72 -27.89 10.79
CA GLN A 365 15.83 -29.36 10.86
C GLN A 365 14.50 -30.07 10.52
N PRO A 366 13.34 -29.66 11.08
CA PRO A 366 12.05 -30.22 10.68
C PRO A 366 11.76 -30.07 9.18
N THR A 367 12.04 -28.90 8.60
CA THR A 367 11.83 -28.66 7.18
C THR A 367 12.74 -29.53 6.33
N LEU A 368 14.02 -29.67 6.69
CA LEU A 368 14.95 -30.57 6.00
C LEU A 368 14.46 -32.02 5.96
N GLN A 369 13.98 -32.54 7.09
CA GLN A 369 13.42 -33.89 7.16
C GLN A 369 12.20 -34.05 6.24
N PHE A 370 11.33 -33.04 6.19
CA PHE A 370 10.18 -33.03 5.29
C PHE A 370 10.62 -32.98 3.82
N VAL A 371 11.59 -32.14 3.47
CA VAL A 371 12.13 -32.02 2.11
C VAL A 371 12.76 -33.33 1.66
N GLU A 372 13.65 -33.92 2.47
CA GLU A 372 14.31 -35.20 2.16
C GLU A 372 13.31 -36.34 1.92
N ALA A 373 12.21 -36.36 2.70
CA ALA A 373 11.18 -37.38 2.56
C ALA A 373 10.32 -37.22 1.30
N ASN A 374 10.17 -36.00 0.77
CA ASN A 374 9.14 -35.68 -0.22
C ASN A 374 9.68 -35.23 -1.59
N ILE A 375 10.90 -34.70 -1.68
CA ILE A 375 11.47 -34.13 -2.92
C ILE A 375 11.55 -35.14 -4.08
N SER A 376 11.65 -36.43 -3.78
CA SER A 376 11.66 -37.54 -4.75
C SER A 376 10.39 -38.39 -4.73
N SER A 377 9.31 -37.89 -4.12
CA SER A 377 8.02 -38.59 -4.03
C SER A 377 7.42 -38.82 -5.43
N PRO A 378 6.71 -39.95 -5.68
CA PRO A 378 5.95 -40.14 -6.91
C PRO A 378 4.78 -39.15 -7.05
N GLU A 379 4.19 -38.72 -5.92
CA GLU A 379 3.12 -37.72 -5.89
C GLU A 379 3.68 -36.32 -6.08
N TRP A 380 3.19 -35.61 -7.10
CA TRP A 380 3.65 -34.25 -7.44
C TRP A 380 3.39 -33.24 -6.33
N ARG A 381 2.27 -33.39 -5.61
CA ARG A 381 1.87 -32.55 -4.47
C ARG A 381 2.92 -32.55 -3.37
N ASN A 382 3.56 -33.69 -3.14
CA ASN A 382 4.63 -33.82 -2.15
C ASN A 382 5.93 -33.18 -2.66
N ARG A 383 6.26 -33.35 -3.94
CA ARG A 383 7.46 -32.73 -4.53
C ARG A 383 7.36 -31.21 -4.53
N GLU A 384 6.21 -30.67 -4.94
CA GLU A 384 5.91 -29.24 -4.89
C GLU A 384 5.97 -28.73 -3.44
N ALA A 385 5.27 -29.40 -2.51
CA ALA A 385 5.26 -29.00 -1.10
C ALA A 385 6.65 -29.00 -0.47
N ALA A 386 7.53 -29.94 -0.86
CA ALA A 386 8.92 -29.95 -0.41
C ALA A 386 9.68 -28.68 -0.86
N VAL A 387 9.55 -28.30 -2.14
CA VAL A 387 10.20 -27.10 -2.67
C VAL A 387 9.58 -25.83 -2.06
N MET A 388 8.26 -25.79 -1.88
CA MET A 388 7.56 -24.69 -1.21
C MET A 388 8.04 -24.52 0.23
N ALA A 389 8.12 -25.61 1.01
CA ALA A 389 8.60 -25.59 2.38
C ALA A 389 10.06 -25.10 2.46
N PHE A 390 10.91 -25.57 1.54
CA PHE A 390 12.30 -25.14 1.47
C PHE A 390 12.41 -23.63 1.19
N GLY A 391 11.74 -23.12 0.16
CA GLY A 391 11.77 -21.70 -0.20
C GLY A 391 11.13 -20.79 0.86
N SER A 392 10.18 -21.31 1.63
CA SER A 392 9.50 -20.58 2.71
C SER A 392 10.40 -20.31 3.91
N ILE A 393 11.39 -21.16 4.19
CA ILE A 393 12.28 -20.99 5.36
C ILE A 393 13.57 -20.23 5.05
N LEU A 394 13.72 -19.66 3.85
CA LEU A 394 14.94 -18.95 3.43
C LEU A 394 15.08 -17.54 4.02
N ASP A 395 14.07 -17.08 4.76
CA ASP A 395 14.07 -15.82 5.48
C ASP A 395 13.80 -16.07 6.96
N GLY A 396 14.60 -15.48 7.84
CA GLY A 396 14.57 -15.70 9.29
C GLY A 396 15.77 -16.44 9.89
N PRO A 397 16.10 -17.69 9.49
CA PRO A 397 17.26 -18.41 10.04
C PRO A 397 18.60 -17.71 9.76
N ASP A 398 19.62 -18.08 10.52
CA ASP A 398 20.94 -17.47 10.38
C ASP A 398 21.52 -17.71 8.98
N ARG A 399 22.11 -16.67 8.38
CA ARG A 399 22.69 -16.72 7.02
C ARG A 399 23.63 -17.91 6.80
N GLU A 400 24.46 -18.25 7.79
CA GLU A 400 25.40 -19.38 7.70
C GLU A 400 24.70 -20.75 7.74
N GLN A 401 23.62 -20.89 8.50
CA GLN A 401 22.80 -22.12 8.49
C GLN A 401 22.14 -22.30 7.12
N LEU A 402 21.61 -21.22 6.57
CA LEU A 402 20.94 -21.24 5.27
C LEU A 402 21.90 -21.54 4.12
N LYS A 403 23.15 -21.07 4.15
CA LYS A 403 24.17 -21.48 3.18
C LYS A 403 24.42 -22.98 3.17
N VAL A 404 24.54 -23.59 4.36
CA VAL A 404 24.73 -25.04 4.49
C VAL A 404 23.52 -25.79 3.96
N LEU A 405 22.31 -25.33 4.32
CA LEU A 405 21.03 -25.85 3.85
C LEU A 405 20.94 -25.82 2.30
N ILE A 406 21.21 -24.67 1.69
CA ILE A 406 21.21 -24.48 0.24
C ILE A 406 22.24 -25.39 -0.41
N GLY A 407 23.45 -25.47 0.13
CA GLY A 407 24.50 -26.35 -0.40
C GLY A 407 24.10 -27.83 -0.47
N GLN A 408 23.21 -28.30 0.40
CA GLN A 408 22.73 -29.69 0.42
C GLN A 408 21.57 -29.94 -0.56
N ALA A 409 20.65 -28.98 -0.70
CA ALA A 409 19.40 -29.17 -1.43
C ALA A 409 19.37 -28.55 -2.84
N LEU A 410 20.29 -27.63 -3.16
CA LEU A 410 20.25 -26.85 -4.40
C LEU A 410 20.21 -27.73 -5.65
N ILE A 411 21.13 -28.70 -5.79
CA ILE A 411 21.20 -29.54 -6.99
C ILE A 411 19.94 -30.42 -7.16
N PRO A 412 19.43 -31.12 -6.13
CA PRO A 412 18.14 -31.79 -6.20
C PRO A 412 16.98 -30.87 -6.64
N ILE A 413 16.90 -29.64 -6.10
CA ILE A 413 15.85 -28.67 -6.45
C ILE A 413 15.98 -28.22 -7.90
N LEU A 414 17.19 -27.86 -8.36
CA LEU A 414 17.43 -27.45 -9.76
C LEU A 414 17.02 -28.55 -10.76
N ASN A 415 17.21 -29.82 -10.41
CA ASN A 415 16.80 -30.93 -11.27
C ASN A 415 15.26 -30.99 -11.47
N LEU A 416 14.47 -30.54 -10.49
CA LEU A 416 13.00 -30.54 -10.57
C LEU A 416 12.43 -29.55 -11.59
N ILE A 417 13.24 -28.66 -12.19
CA ILE A 417 12.81 -27.91 -13.39
C ILE A 417 12.49 -28.85 -14.58
N HIS A 418 12.91 -30.12 -14.50
CA HIS A 418 12.59 -31.16 -15.47
C HIS A 418 11.34 -31.97 -15.12
N ASP A 419 10.63 -31.61 -14.05
CA ASP A 419 9.42 -32.33 -13.63
C ASP A 419 8.32 -32.29 -14.71
N GLU A 420 7.50 -33.33 -14.74
CA GLU A 420 6.37 -33.42 -15.67
C GLU A 420 5.22 -32.49 -15.25
N ASN A 421 5.14 -32.14 -13.95
CA ASN A 421 4.07 -31.32 -13.40
C ASN A 421 4.46 -29.84 -13.40
N LEU A 422 3.55 -29.02 -13.92
CA LEU A 422 3.77 -27.59 -14.07
C LEU A 422 3.94 -26.88 -12.72
N GLN A 423 3.11 -27.21 -11.72
CA GLN A 423 3.18 -26.62 -10.38
C GLN A 423 4.55 -26.85 -9.72
N VAL A 424 5.13 -28.04 -9.89
CA VAL A 424 6.47 -28.34 -9.36
C VAL A 424 7.52 -27.43 -10.01
N LYS A 425 7.51 -27.30 -11.34
CA LYS A 425 8.46 -26.44 -12.07
C LYS A 425 8.30 -24.97 -11.71
N ASP A 426 7.06 -24.53 -11.51
CA ASP A 426 6.74 -23.15 -11.13
C ASP A 426 7.31 -22.80 -9.75
N THR A 427 7.03 -23.63 -8.75
CA THR A 427 7.57 -23.48 -7.39
C THR A 427 9.09 -23.63 -7.35
N VAL A 428 9.69 -24.44 -8.23
CA VAL A 428 11.17 -24.50 -8.38
C VAL A 428 11.72 -23.17 -8.87
N ALA A 429 11.13 -22.56 -9.90
CA ALA A 429 11.57 -21.26 -10.38
C ALA A 429 11.45 -20.20 -9.27
N TRP A 430 10.31 -20.14 -8.58
CA TRP A 430 10.14 -19.26 -7.42
C TRP A 430 11.17 -19.51 -6.31
N CYS A 431 11.42 -20.77 -5.95
CA CYS A 431 12.38 -21.12 -4.90
C CYS A 431 13.81 -20.67 -5.25
N ILE A 432 14.23 -20.78 -6.52
CA ILE A 432 15.54 -20.30 -6.96
C ILE A 432 15.61 -18.78 -6.85
N GLY A 433 14.55 -18.07 -7.26
CA GLY A 433 14.47 -16.62 -7.10
C GLY A 433 14.54 -16.15 -5.65
N ARG A 434 13.94 -16.91 -4.72
CA ARG A 434 14.07 -16.70 -3.26
C ARG A 434 15.51 -16.87 -2.77
N ILE A 435 16.21 -17.91 -3.23
CA ILE A 435 17.63 -18.11 -2.92
C ILE A 435 18.45 -16.93 -3.44
N ALA A 436 18.20 -16.51 -4.68
CA ALA A 436 18.93 -15.41 -5.31
C ALA A 436 18.71 -14.07 -4.60
N ASP A 437 17.48 -13.77 -4.17
CA ASP A 437 17.16 -12.51 -3.50
C ASP A 437 17.81 -12.41 -2.11
N LEU A 438 17.69 -13.47 -1.30
CA LEU A 438 18.08 -13.41 0.11
C LEU A 438 19.55 -13.81 0.36
N ILE A 439 20.05 -14.80 -0.38
CA ILE A 439 21.30 -15.52 -0.05
C ILE A 439 22.09 -15.85 -1.32
N ILE A 440 22.27 -14.83 -2.17
CA ILE A 440 23.02 -14.95 -3.42
C ILE A 440 24.43 -15.55 -3.24
N ASP A 441 25.06 -15.31 -2.08
CA ASP A 441 26.39 -15.81 -1.72
C ASP A 441 26.42 -17.32 -1.41
N ALA A 442 25.27 -18.00 -1.33
CA ALA A 442 25.20 -19.46 -1.35
C ALA A 442 25.37 -20.06 -2.75
N ILE A 443 25.19 -19.26 -3.81
CA ILE A 443 25.37 -19.67 -5.20
C ILE A 443 26.84 -19.41 -5.58
N ASP A 444 27.64 -20.47 -5.55
CA ASP A 444 29.02 -20.42 -6.04
C ASP A 444 29.05 -20.05 -7.54
N ILE A 445 29.79 -18.99 -7.87
CA ILE A 445 29.85 -18.39 -9.21
C ILE A 445 30.43 -19.36 -10.24
N ASP A 446 31.37 -20.22 -9.83
CA ASP A 446 32.07 -21.11 -10.74
C ASP A 446 31.35 -22.46 -10.88
N GLN A 447 30.76 -22.97 -9.80
CA GLN A 447 30.17 -24.31 -9.74
C GLN A 447 28.65 -24.29 -9.94
N HIS A 448 27.93 -23.41 -9.24
CA HIS A 448 26.47 -23.43 -9.17
C HIS A 448 25.82 -22.51 -10.20
N LEU A 449 26.33 -21.29 -10.36
CA LEU A 449 25.76 -20.29 -11.27
C LEU A 449 25.56 -20.81 -12.71
N PRO A 450 26.49 -21.57 -13.34
CA PRO A 450 26.23 -22.12 -14.67
C PRO A 450 25.00 -23.03 -14.74
N ILE A 451 24.75 -23.82 -13.68
CA ILE A 451 23.61 -24.76 -13.60
C ILE A 451 22.32 -23.98 -13.34
N VAL A 452 22.38 -22.97 -12.47
CA VAL A 452 21.26 -22.07 -12.19
C VAL A 452 20.83 -21.33 -13.47
N ILE A 453 21.78 -20.76 -14.22
CA ILE A 453 21.47 -20.06 -15.47
C ILE A 453 20.89 -21.01 -16.53
N GLN A 454 21.39 -22.26 -16.64
CA GLN A 454 20.79 -23.26 -17.52
C GLN A 454 19.36 -23.62 -17.10
N THR A 455 19.10 -23.68 -15.81
CA THR A 455 17.77 -23.94 -15.24
C THR A 455 16.80 -22.80 -15.59
N ILE A 456 17.24 -21.55 -15.43
CA ILE A 456 16.47 -20.35 -15.81
C ILE A 456 16.21 -20.33 -17.31
N ILE A 457 17.22 -20.59 -18.15
CA ILE A 457 17.06 -20.65 -19.61
C ILE A 457 15.97 -21.64 -20.00
N LYS A 458 15.95 -22.81 -19.35
CA LYS A 458 14.90 -23.80 -19.58
C LYS A 458 13.52 -23.30 -19.13
N GLY A 459 13.42 -22.72 -17.95
CA GLY A 459 12.16 -22.19 -17.41
C GLY A 459 11.59 -21.03 -18.25
N LEU A 460 12.44 -20.15 -18.77
CA LEU A 460 12.05 -19.07 -19.69
C LEU A 460 11.36 -19.59 -20.95
N GLN A 461 11.75 -20.78 -21.43
CA GLN A 461 11.21 -21.43 -22.62
C GLN A 461 10.03 -22.38 -22.33
N ASP A 462 9.61 -22.50 -21.08
CA ASP A 462 8.52 -23.36 -20.64
C ASP A 462 7.17 -22.60 -20.63
N HIS A 463 6.18 -23.14 -19.93
CA HIS A 463 4.87 -22.54 -19.72
C HIS A 463 4.95 -21.12 -19.13
N GLY A 464 3.93 -20.28 -19.39
CA GLY A 464 3.88 -18.87 -18.96
C GLY A 464 4.22 -18.66 -17.48
N LYS A 465 3.56 -19.40 -16.56
CA LYS A 465 3.85 -19.36 -15.12
C LYS A 465 5.33 -19.57 -14.77
N VAL A 466 5.96 -20.62 -15.30
CA VAL A 466 7.38 -20.93 -15.07
C VAL A 466 8.28 -19.86 -15.69
N SER A 467 7.91 -19.35 -16.87
CA SER A 467 8.64 -18.29 -17.56
C SER A 467 8.63 -16.99 -16.73
N THR A 468 7.48 -16.60 -16.18
CA THR A 468 7.31 -15.46 -15.27
C THR A 468 8.22 -15.57 -14.04
N ASN A 469 8.17 -16.70 -13.32
CA ASN A 469 9.04 -16.91 -12.16
C ASN A 469 10.54 -17.03 -12.54
N SER A 470 10.85 -17.50 -13.75
CA SER A 470 12.23 -17.53 -14.26
C SER A 470 12.75 -16.14 -14.61
N CYS A 471 11.90 -15.25 -15.14
CA CYS A 471 12.21 -13.84 -15.34
C CYS A 471 12.49 -13.16 -14.01
N TRP A 472 11.62 -13.33 -13.01
CA TRP A 472 11.81 -12.78 -11.66
C TRP A 472 13.12 -13.29 -11.01
N THR A 473 13.39 -14.59 -11.13
CA THR A 473 14.66 -15.18 -10.66
C THR A 473 15.87 -14.55 -11.33
N LEU A 474 15.80 -14.34 -12.65
CA LEU A 474 16.90 -13.72 -13.40
C LEU A 474 17.13 -12.27 -12.95
N ILE A 475 16.06 -11.50 -12.73
CA ILE A 475 16.11 -10.14 -12.21
C ILE A 475 16.89 -10.13 -10.88
N ASN A 476 16.50 -10.97 -9.91
CA ASN A 476 17.16 -11.04 -8.61
C ASN A 476 18.66 -11.38 -8.73
N ILE A 477 19.02 -12.35 -9.59
CA ILE A 477 20.42 -12.72 -9.80
C ILE A 477 21.22 -11.55 -10.38
N VAL A 478 20.65 -10.85 -11.37
CA VAL A 478 21.30 -9.71 -12.02
C VAL A 478 21.49 -8.58 -11.01
N GLU A 479 20.45 -8.18 -10.30
CA GLU A 479 20.51 -7.10 -9.32
C GLU A 479 21.52 -7.37 -8.20
N LYS A 480 21.62 -8.61 -7.72
CA LYS A 480 22.52 -8.95 -6.61
C LYS A 480 23.96 -9.15 -7.05
N LEU A 481 24.21 -9.73 -8.23
CA LEU A 481 25.57 -9.98 -8.73
C LEU A 481 26.20 -8.82 -9.49
N ASN A 482 25.40 -7.92 -10.08
CA ASN A 482 25.87 -6.87 -10.98
C ASN A 482 25.65 -5.43 -10.45
N GLN A 483 25.51 -5.22 -9.12
CA GLN A 483 25.26 -3.88 -8.53
C GLN A 483 26.23 -2.78 -9.02
N SER A 484 27.50 -3.10 -9.25
CA SER A 484 28.52 -2.16 -9.73
C SER A 484 28.86 -2.31 -11.22
N ALA A 485 28.21 -3.22 -11.94
CA ALA A 485 28.66 -3.65 -13.26
C ALA A 485 28.72 -2.52 -14.28
N GLN A 486 27.90 -1.47 -14.14
CA GLN A 486 27.93 -0.29 -15.02
C GLN A 486 29.31 0.40 -15.08
N HIS A 487 30.13 0.24 -14.05
CA HIS A 487 31.48 0.81 -13.97
C HIS A 487 32.59 -0.21 -14.29
N ASP A 488 32.22 -1.46 -14.50
CA ASP A 488 33.14 -2.57 -14.71
C ASP A 488 33.21 -2.94 -16.20
N GLU A 489 34.38 -3.44 -16.63
CA GLU A 489 34.56 -3.89 -18.02
C GLU A 489 33.77 -5.17 -18.31
N THR A 490 33.68 -6.08 -17.34
CA THR A 490 32.97 -7.35 -17.44
C THR A 490 32.35 -7.72 -16.11
N SER A 491 31.34 -8.58 -16.14
CA SER A 491 30.64 -9.08 -14.97
C SER A 491 30.59 -10.61 -14.95
N PRO A 492 30.32 -11.27 -13.81
CA PRO A 492 30.08 -12.71 -13.74
C PRO A 492 29.00 -13.18 -14.73
N LEU A 493 28.06 -12.31 -15.07
CA LEU A 493 26.95 -12.58 -15.97
C LEU A 493 27.22 -12.28 -17.45
N SER A 494 28.27 -11.51 -17.79
CA SER A 494 28.53 -11.05 -19.17
C SER A 494 28.56 -12.20 -20.18
N LYS A 495 29.15 -13.35 -19.81
CA LYS A 495 29.22 -14.56 -20.67
C LYS A 495 27.88 -15.22 -21.00
N TYR A 496 26.81 -14.89 -20.28
CA TYR A 496 25.47 -15.48 -20.47
C TYR A 496 24.54 -14.59 -21.31
N TYR A 497 24.87 -13.31 -21.51
CA TYR A 497 24.02 -12.37 -22.28
C TYR A 497 23.73 -12.87 -23.70
N SER A 498 24.71 -13.50 -24.36
CA SER A 498 24.57 -14.03 -25.72
C SER A 498 23.49 -15.12 -25.86
N ASN A 499 23.14 -15.78 -24.75
CA ASN A 499 22.13 -16.84 -24.72
C ASN A 499 20.81 -16.34 -24.12
N LEU A 500 20.87 -15.52 -23.06
CA LEU A 500 19.69 -15.03 -22.35
C LEU A 500 18.90 -14.01 -23.18
N VAL A 501 19.57 -13.03 -23.78
CA VAL A 501 18.90 -11.93 -24.50
C VAL A 501 18.05 -12.44 -25.67
N PRO A 502 18.55 -13.32 -26.58
CA PRO A 502 17.72 -13.83 -27.66
C PRO A 502 16.45 -14.55 -27.18
N ILE A 503 16.54 -15.29 -26.07
CA ILE A 503 15.39 -16.00 -25.49
C ILE A 503 14.38 -15.00 -24.93
N LEU A 504 14.82 -14.02 -24.17
CA LEU A 504 13.93 -12.98 -23.63
C LEU A 504 13.28 -12.12 -24.74
N ILE A 505 14.00 -11.85 -25.83
CA ILE A 505 13.46 -11.17 -27.02
C ILE A 505 12.38 -12.03 -27.71
N GLN A 506 12.54 -13.36 -27.70
CA GLN A 506 11.52 -14.29 -28.19
C GLN A 506 10.29 -14.34 -27.26
N VAL A 507 10.48 -14.45 -25.95
CA VAL A 507 9.39 -14.50 -24.95
C VAL A 507 8.62 -13.17 -24.93
N SER A 508 9.32 -12.04 -24.96
CA SER A 508 8.69 -10.70 -25.03
C SER A 508 7.99 -10.42 -26.38
N GLY A 509 8.26 -11.25 -27.40
CA GLY A 509 7.62 -11.19 -28.72
C GLY A 509 6.35 -12.04 -28.86
N ARG A 510 5.86 -12.65 -27.78
CA ARG A 510 4.59 -13.40 -27.78
C ARG A 510 3.40 -12.49 -28.08
N GLY A 511 2.40 -13.04 -28.79
CA GLY A 511 1.18 -12.30 -29.16
C GLY A 511 0.25 -12.04 -27.97
N ASP A 512 0.23 -12.97 -27.01
CA ASP A 512 -0.47 -12.89 -25.73
C ASP A 512 0.46 -12.41 -24.58
N ASN A 513 -0.16 -12.07 -23.45
CA ASN A 513 0.52 -11.86 -22.16
C ASN A 513 -0.06 -12.79 -21.07
N GLU A 514 -0.35 -14.05 -21.42
CA GLU A 514 -0.85 -15.02 -20.45
C GLU A 514 0.15 -15.20 -19.30
N TYR A 515 -0.38 -15.19 -18.07
CA TYR A 515 0.41 -15.27 -16.82
C TYR A 515 1.49 -14.18 -16.69
N SER A 516 1.34 -13.05 -17.39
CA SER A 516 2.29 -11.93 -17.42
C SER A 516 3.68 -12.25 -17.98
N ALA A 517 3.84 -13.39 -18.67
CA ALA A 517 5.16 -13.84 -19.14
C ALA A 517 5.84 -12.87 -20.10
N ARG A 518 5.06 -12.17 -20.94
CA ARG A 518 5.59 -11.16 -21.87
C ARG A 518 6.07 -9.93 -21.10
N ALA A 519 5.28 -9.43 -20.17
CA ALA A 519 5.64 -8.28 -19.33
C ALA A 519 6.90 -8.57 -18.50
N SER A 520 6.96 -9.72 -17.82
CA SER A 520 8.13 -10.12 -17.03
C SER A 520 9.40 -10.30 -17.88
N ALA A 521 9.27 -10.72 -19.14
CA ALA A 521 10.42 -10.78 -20.05
C ALA A 521 10.94 -9.38 -20.43
N TYR A 522 10.06 -8.39 -20.62
CA TYR A 522 10.48 -6.99 -20.80
C TYR A 522 11.17 -6.44 -19.55
N GLU A 523 10.65 -6.74 -18.38
CA GLU A 523 11.27 -6.35 -17.10
C GLU A 523 12.66 -6.97 -16.94
N ALA A 524 12.80 -8.28 -17.19
CA ALA A 524 14.10 -8.95 -17.15
C ALA A 524 15.11 -8.39 -18.17
N LEU A 525 14.66 -8.04 -19.39
CA LEU A 525 15.50 -7.31 -20.35
C LEU A 525 15.92 -5.95 -19.81
N SER A 526 15.00 -5.25 -19.16
CA SER A 526 15.22 -3.93 -18.56
C SER A 526 16.30 -3.98 -17.48
N THR A 527 16.23 -4.96 -16.58
CA THR A 527 17.24 -5.21 -15.55
C THR A 527 18.59 -5.60 -16.15
N LEU A 528 18.61 -6.49 -17.16
CA LEU A 528 19.85 -6.84 -17.86
C LEU A 528 20.52 -5.62 -18.52
N VAL A 529 19.74 -4.69 -19.07
CA VAL A 529 20.26 -3.44 -19.64
C VAL A 529 20.80 -2.56 -18.54
N LEU A 530 20.01 -2.30 -17.48
CA LEU A 530 20.40 -1.39 -16.41
C LEU A 530 21.68 -1.84 -15.72
N PHE A 531 21.84 -3.13 -15.44
CA PHE A 531 23.00 -3.70 -14.73
C PHE A 531 24.05 -4.33 -15.68
N SER A 532 24.15 -3.83 -16.91
CA SER A 532 25.12 -4.31 -17.90
C SER A 532 26.54 -3.74 -17.71
N ALA A 533 27.54 -4.60 -17.84
CA ALA A 533 28.96 -4.21 -17.95
C ALA A 533 29.32 -3.69 -19.35
N ASN A 534 30.49 -3.07 -19.49
CA ASN A 534 30.87 -2.41 -20.75
C ASN A 534 31.05 -3.39 -21.92
N ASP A 535 31.51 -4.62 -21.67
CA ASP A 535 31.74 -5.64 -22.69
C ASP A 535 30.47 -6.11 -23.42
N VAL A 536 29.30 -5.95 -22.80
CA VAL A 536 27.99 -6.35 -23.38
C VAL A 536 27.21 -5.18 -23.99
N MET A 537 27.75 -3.96 -24.00
CA MET A 537 27.10 -2.79 -24.64
C MET A 537 26.72 -2.99 -26.12
N PRO A 538 27.50 -3.73 -26.95
CA PRO A 538 27.04 -4.07 -28.30
C PRO A 538 25.72 -4.85 -28.33
N ILE A 539 25.47 -5.70 -27.31
CA ILE A 539 24.21 -6.44 -27.18
C ILE A 539 23.08 -5.48 -26.76
N VAL A 540 23.35 -4.56 -25.82
CA VAL A 540 22.40 -3.50 -25.41
C VAL A 540 21.97 -2.65 -26.62
N ASN A 541 22.91 -2.29 -27.50
CA ASN A 541 22.60 -1.56 -28.73
C ASN A 541 21.71 -2.34 -29.70
N ASN A 542 21.86 -3.67 -29.78
CA ASN A 542 20.96 -4.51 -30.57
C ASN A 542 19.54 -4.57 -29.97
N ILE A 543 19.43 -4.64 -28.63
CA ILE A 543 18.14 -4.55 -27.94
C ILE A 543 17.48 -3.20 -28.26
N ALA A 544 18.23 -2.10 -28.22
CA ALA A 544 17.72 -0.76 -28.56
C ALA A 544 17.12 -0.69 -29.97
N GLN A 545 17.81 -1.26 -30.98
CA GLN A 545 17.31 -1.30 -32.35
C GLN A 545 16.02 -2.11 -32.50
N GLU A 546 15.95 -3.26 -31.82
CA GLU A 546 14.74 -4.11 -31.81
C GLU A 546 13.56 -3.40 -31.13
N VAL A 547 13.79 -2.78 -29.97
CA VAL A 547 12.78 -2.05 -29.19
C VAL A 547 12.21 -0.86 -29.98
N LEU A 548 13.08 -0.09 -30.65
CA LEU A 548 12.65 1.01 -31.53
C LEU A 548 11.80 0.51 -32.69
N THR A 549 12.17 -0.63 -33.29
CA THR A 549 11.38 -1.24 -34.36
C THR A 549 10.00 -1.67 -33.86
N ARG A 550 9.94 -2.28 -32.66
CA ARG A 550 8.68 -2.75 -32.07
C ARG A 550 7.75 -1.60 -31.71
N ILE A 551 8.24 -0.55 -31.04
CA ILE A 551 7.39 0.59 -30.66
C ILE A 551 6.82 1.27 -31.90
N GLU A 552 7.59 1.44 -32.97
CA GLU A 552 7.08 1.98 -34.24
C GLU A 552 5.97 1.13 -34.86
N GLN A 553 6.07 -0.19 -34.78
CA GLN A 553 5.00 -1.10 -35.21
C GLN A 553 3.74 -0.93 -34.38
N THR A 554 3.86 -0.76 -33.06
CA THR A 554 2.69 -0.55 -32.18
C THR A 554 1.92 0.73 -32.53
N VAL A 555 2.62 1.81 -32.90
CA VAL A 555 1.99 3.09 -33.31
C VAL A 555 1.13 2.89 -34.57
N GLN A 556 1.58 2.07 -35.51
CA GLN A 556 0.80 1.78 -36.72
C GLN A 556 -0.47 0.97 -36.41
N LEU A 557 -0.37 0.02 -35.47
CA LEU A 557 -1.48 -0.84 -35.04
C LEU A 557 -2.57 -0.05 -34.31
N GLN A 558 -2.21 1.00 -33.56
CA GLN A 558 -3.14 1.82 -32.78
C GLN A 558 -4.31 2.38 -33.61
N SER A 559 -4.07 2.70 -34.88
CA SER A 559 -5.09 3.21 -35.80
C SER A 559 -6.08 2.15 -36.32
N GLN A 560 -5.77 0.87 -36.13
CA GLN A 560 -6.51 -0.27 -36.71
C GLN A 560 -7.37 -1.02 -35.69
N LEU A 561 -7.18 -0.77 -34.39
CA LEU A 561 -7.89 -1.47 -33.32
C LEU A 561 -9.27 -0.88 -33.04
N VAL A 562 -10.27 -1.78 -32.97
CA VAL A 562 -11.68 -1.41 -32.74
C VAL A 562 -12.16 -1.83 -31.35
N SER A 563 -11.68 -2.97 -30.82
CA SER A 563 -12.11 -3.45 -29.50
C SER A 563 -11.36 -2.74 -28.37
N ASN A 564 -11.98 -2.60 -27.20
CA ASN A 564 -11.34 -2.01 -26.03
C ASN A 564 -10.29 -2.95 -25.40
N GLU A 565 -10.49 -4.26 -25.53
CA GLU A 565 -9.56 -5.29 -25.02
C GLU A 565 -8.25 -5.29 -25.81
N ASP A 566 -8.31 -5.27 -27.15
CA ASP A 566 -7.11 -5.18 -27.98
C ASP A 566 -6.35 -3.88 -27.73
N LYS A 567 -7.05 -2.78 -27.48
CA LYS A 567 -6.44 -1.50 -27.13
C LYS A 567 -5.71 -1.57 -25.79
N SER A 568 -6.33 -2.13 -24.76
CA SER A 568 -5.70 -2.29 -23.45
C SER A 568 -4.46 -3.19 -23.53
N ASN A 569 -4.54 -4.30 -24.28
CA ASN A 569 -3.40 -5.19 -24.53
C ASN A 569 -2.26 -4.48 -25.30
N LEU A 570 -2.59 -3.57 -26.22
CA LEU A 570 -1.61 -2.76 -26.94
C LEU A 570 -0.97 -1.71 -26.02
N GLU A 571 -1.76 -1.01 -25.21
CA GLU A 571 -1.25 -0.03 -24.24
C GLU A 571 -0.30 -0.68 -23.23
N GLU A 572 -0.65 -1.87 -22.73
CA GLU A 572 0.25 -2.65 -21.86
C GLU A 572 1.55 -3.03 -22.58
N LEU A 573 1.48 -3.45 -23.85
CA LEU A 573 2.68 -3.74 -24.65
C LEU A 573 3.53 -2.48 -24.86
N GLN A 574 2.90 -1.34 -25.16
CA GLN A 574 3.59 -0.07 -25.33
C GLN A 574 4.28 0.37 -24.03
N SER A 575 3.61 0.23 -22.88
CA SER A 575 4.17 0.50 -21.55
C SER A 575 5.42 -0.35 -21.30
N ASN A 576 5.34 -1.67 -21.52
CA ASN A 576 6.48 -2.58 -21.37
C ASN A 576 7.68 -2.20 -22.26
N ILE A 577 7.41 -1.82 -23.52
CA ILE A 577 8.44 -1.40 -24.47
C ILE A 577 9.05 -0.05 -24.07
N LEU A 578 8.24 0.91 -23.61
CA LEU A 578 8.68 2.23 -23.14
C LEU A 578 9.52 2.14 -21.87
N ASN A 579 9.18 1.24 -20.95
CA ASN A 579 9.97 0.99 -19.74
C ASN A 579 11.36 0.44 -20.08
N LEU A 580 11.45 -0.52 -21.00
CA LEU A 580 12.74 -1.00 -21.50
C LEU A 580 13.52 0.11 -22.23
N LEU A 581 12.85 0.89 -23.09
CA LEU A 581 13.48 2.01 -23.81
C LEU A 581 14.03 3.08 -22.85
N THR A 582 13.29 3.41 -21.81
CA THR A 582 13.72 4.34 -20.75
C THR A 582 15.02 3.88 -20.10
N ASN A 583 15.10 2.60 -19.71
CA ASN A 583 16.31 2.06 -19.09
C ASN A 583 17.48 1.92 -20.07
N ILE A 584 17.22 1.70 -21.36
CA ILE A 584 18.22 1.80 -22.41
C ILE A 584 18.77 3.23 -22.51
N ILE A 585 17.91 4.24 -22.55
CA ILE A 585 18.33 5.66 -22.61
C ILE A 585 19.21 5.99 -21.40
N ARG A 586 18.78 5.63 -20.18
CA ARG A 586 19.56 5.83 -18.95
C ARG A 586 20.92 5.14 -18.99
N ARG A 587 20.97 3.89 -19.47
CA ARG A 587 22.21 3.11 -19.53
C ARG A 587 23.19 3.62 -20.59
N VAL A 588 22.70 4.07 -21.74
CA VAL A 588 23.50 4.64 -22.83
C VAL A 588 23.99 6.04 -22.47
N GLY A 589 23.20 6.80 -21.72
CA GLY A 589 23.55 8.16 -21.27
C GLY A 589 23.75 9.11 -22.45
N SER A 590 24.81 9.91 -22.42
CA SER A 590 25.05 10.97 -23.41
C SER A 590 25.27 10.46 -24.84
N GLU A 591 25.60 9.18 -25.03
CA GLU A 591 25.71 8.57 -26.36
C GLU A 591 24.37 8.46 -27.10
N VAL A 592 23.24 8.76 -26.45
CA VAL A 592 21.91 8.82 -27.07
C VAL A 592 21.72 10.07 -27.96
N ALA A 593 22.57 11.09 -27.82
CA ALA A 593 22.44 12.36 -28.53
C ALA A 593 22.23 12.24 -30.07
N PRO A 594 22.89 11.34 -30.82
CA PRO A 594 22.69 11.20 -32.26
C PRO A 594 21.28 10.72 -32.66
N VAL A 595 20.56 10.04 -31.75
CA VAL A 595 19.22 9.49 -32.00
C VAL A 595 18.11 10.24 -31.26
N SER A 596 18.45 11.30 -30.51
CA SER A 596 17.50 12.03 -29.66
C SER A 596 16.37 12.70 -30.46
N ASP A 597 16.63 13.14 -31.69
CA ASP A 597 15.61 13.74 -32.57
C ASP A 597 14.53 12.71 -32.95
N ASN A 598 14.95 11.49 -33.32
CA ASN A 598 14.04 10.41 -33.68
C ASN A 598 13.21 9.95 -32.46
N LEU A 599 13.85 9.85 -31.29
CA LEU A 599 13.18 9.51 -30.03
C LEU A 599 12.10 10.54 -29.66
N MET A 600 12.42 11.83 -29.71
CA MET A 600 11.43 12.87 -29.42
C MET A 600 10.31 12.90 -30.46
N GLU A 601 10.60 12.68 -31.75
CA GLU A 601 9.55 12.57 -32.76
C GLU A 601 8.61 11.39 -32.46
N LEU A 602 9.15 10.24 -32.04
CA LEU A 602 8.38 9.08 -31.62
C LEU A 602 7.52 9.37 -30.38
N PHE A 603 8.10 9.95 -29.32
CA PHE A 603 7.38 10.27 -28.09
C PHE A 603 6.25 11.27 -28.33
N LEU A 604 6.50 12.32 -29.12
CA LEU A 604 5.45 13.27 -29.49
C LEU A 604 4.35 12.63 -30.35
N LYS A 605 4.69 11.68 -31.24
CA LYS A 605 3.69 10.91 -31.98
C LYS A 605 2.83 10.06 -31.06
N LEU A 606 3.42 9.40 -30.05
CA LEU A 606 2.68 8.62 -29.06
C LEU A 606 1.70 9.51 -28.26
N LEU A 607 2.17 10.67 -27.78
CA LEU A 607 1.33 11.65 -27.06
C LEU A 607 0.23 12.27 -27.94
N GLN A 608 0.41 12.31 -29.26
CA GLN A 608 -0.62 12.76 -30.20
C GLN A 608 -1.63 11.67 -30.54
N ALA A 609 -1.19 10.41 -30.57
CA ALA A 609 -2.01 9.27 -30.95
C ALA A 609 -2.86 8.72 -29.78
N GLN A 610 -2.53 9.08 -28.54
CA GLN A 610 -3.21 8.60 -27.35
C GLN A 610 -4.68 9.03 -27.27
N GLN A 611 -5.52 8.18 -26.67
CA GLN A 611 -6.91 8.49 -26.36
C GLN A 611 -7.01 9.20 -25.01
N GLN A 612 -8.18 9.79 -24.73
CA GLN A 612 -8.43 10.39 -23.42
C GLN A 612 -8.32 9.31 -22.33
N ASN A 613 -7.51 9.56 -21.30
CA ASN A 613 -7.19 8.63 -20.19
C ASN A 613 -6.32 7.41 -20.56
N SER A 614 -5.45 7.52 -21.57
CA SER A 614 -4.49 6.45 -21.89
C SER A 614 -3.45 6.28 -20.78
N SER A 615 -3.11 5.03 -20.45
CA SER A 615 -2.12 4.71 -19.41
C SER A 615 -0.67 4.94 -19.85
N ILE A 616 -0.41 5.04 -21.17
CA ILE A 616 0.96 5.18 -21.69
C ILE A 616 1.54 6.59 -21.54
N GLU A 617 0.71 7.60 -21.22
CA GLU A 617 1.14 9.00 -21.12
C GLU A 617 2.26 9.15 -20.07
N GLU A 618 2.12 8.46 -18.94
CA GLU A 618 3.10 8.43 -17.86
C GLU A 618 4.43 7.81 -18.32
N ASP A 619 4.38 6.65 -18.97
CA ASP A 619 5.58 5.98 -19.47
C ASP A 619 6.31 6.81 -20.53
N VAL A 620 5.58 7.51 -21.40
CA VAL A 620 6.18 8.43 -22.39
C VAL A 620 6.84 9.61 -21.68
N PHE A 621 6.23 10.16 -20.63
CA PHE A 621 6.82 11.26 -19.87
C PHE A 621 8.08 10.83 -19.12
N ILE A 622 8.09 9.63 -18.54
CA ILE A 622 9.27 9.05 -17.91
C ILE A 622 10.39 8.84 -18.94
N ALA A 623 10.06 8.37 -20.15
CA ALA A 623 11.04 8.22 -21.23
C ALA A 623 11.60 9.58 -21.71
N ILE A 624 10.76 10.61 -21.79
CA ILE A 624 11.18 11.99 -22.09
C ILE A 624 12.08 12.54 -20.98
N SER A 625 11.77 12.29 -19.70
CA SER A 625 12.62 12.65 -18.56
C SER A 625 14.01 12.02 -18.70
N ALA A 626 14.06 10.70 -18.95
CA ALA A 626 15.33 9.98 -19.14
C ALA A 626 16.15 10.55 -20.32
N LEU A 627 15.48 10.93 -21.41
CA LEU A 627 16.14 11.56 -22.54
C LEU A 627 16.66 12.96 -22.19
N ALA A 628 15.87 13.78 -21.50
CA ALA A 628 16.28 15.11 -21.03
C ALA A 628 17.53 15.04 -20.15
N GLY A 629 17.55 14.12 -19.18
CA GLY A 629 18.72 13.91 -18.33
C GLY A 629 19.96 13.42 -19.10
N SER A 630 19.77 12.68 -20.19
CA SER A 630 20.87 12.13 -20.99
C SER A 630 21.48 13.15 -21.96
N VAL A 631 20.67 14.04 -22.56
CA VAL A 631 21.16 15.07 -23.50
C VAL A 631 21.42 16.43 -22.83
N GLY A 632 20.94 16.64 -21.60
CA GLY A 632 21.13 17.87 -20.83
C GLY A 632 20.59 19.10 -21.55
N GLN A 633 21.42 20.14 -21.68
CA GLN A 633 21.02 21.44 -22.25
C GLN A 633 20.55 21.34 -23.71
N ASP A 634 21.00 20.33 -24.47
CA ASP A 634 20.58 20.13 -25.85
C ASP A 634 19.09 19.75 -25.96
N PHE A 635 18.44 19.36 -24.86
CA PHE A 635 17.00 19.13 -24.80
C PHE A 635 16.17 20.39 -25.11
N ASN A 636 16.76 21.58 -24.93
CA ASN A 636 16.07 22.87 -25.12
C ASN A 636 15.41 23.01 -26.50
N LYS A 637 15.98 22.39 -27.54
CA LYS A 637 15.41 22.42 -28.91
C LYS A 637 14.03 21.79 -29.02
N TYR A 638 13.65 20.91 -28.09
CA TYR A 638 12.36 20.21 -28.09
C TYR A 638 11.29 20.92 -27.27
N MET A 639 11.69 21.81 -26.35
CA MET A 639 10.77 22.45 -25.39
C MET A 639 9.60 23.15 -26.06
N THR A 640 9.82 23.85 -27.17
CA THR A 640 8.74 24.53 -27.90
C THR A 640 7.64 23.58 -28.36
N ALA A 641 8.00 22.37 -28.81
CA ALA A 641 7.03 21.37 -29.26
C ALA A 641 6.43 20.56 -28.10
N PHE A 642 7.20 20.35 -27.04
CA PHE A 642 6.81 19.51 -25.90
C PHE A 642 5.97 20.24 -24.84
N LEU A 643 6.24 21.53 -24.60
CA LEU A 643 5.62 22.32 -23.53
C LEU A 643 4.07 22.27 -23.51
N PRO A 644 3.34 22.26 -24.65
CA PRO A 644 1.88 22.12 -24.63
C PRO A 644 1.39 20.80 -24.02
N PHE A 645 2.12 19.70 -24.23
CA PHE A 645 1.78 18.40 -23.64
C PHE A 645 2.03 18.39 -22.14
N LEU A 646 3.19 18.89 -21.72
CA LEU A 646 3.56 19.02 -20.31
C LEU A 646 2.54 19.87 -19.54
N THR A 647 2.21 21.05 -20.06
CA THR A 647 1.23 21.94 -19.44
C THR A 647 -0.18 21.36 -19.41
N ASN A 648 -0.59 20.61 -20.45
CA ASN A 648 -1.87 19.92 -20.43
C ASN A 648 -1.91 18.87 -19.30
N ALA A 649 -0.88 18.04 -19.18
CA ALA A 649 -0.79 17.01 -18.14
C ALA A 649 -0.75 17.59 -16.71
N LEU A 650 -0.03 18.70 -16.49
CA LEU A 650 -0.03 19.40 -15.19
C LEU A 650 -1.43 19.88 -14.78
N ASN A 651 -2.27 20.27 -15.74
CA ASN A 651 -3.64 20.71 -15.47
C ASN A 651 -4.62 19.55 -15.24
N GLN A 652 -4.24 18.30 -15.53
CA GLN A 652 -5.04 17.11 -15.25
C GLN A 652 -4.91 16.69 -13.77
N THR A 653 -5.27 17.58 -12.85
CA THR A 653 -5.08 17.40 -11.39
C THR A 653 -5.88 16.24 -10.76
N GLU A 654 -6.78 15.62 -11.50
CA GLU A 654 -7.51 14.41 -11.11
C GLU A 654 -6.77 13.13 -11.53
N SER A 655 -5.83 13.21 -12.48
CA SER A 655 -5.10 12.07 -13.05
C SER A 655 -3.70 11.91 -12.43
N PRO A 656 -3.19 10.67 -12.20
CA PRO A 656 -1.84 10.45 -11.68
C PRO A 656 -0.74 10.96 -12.61
N VAL A 657 -1.02 11.14 -13.91
CA VAL A 657 -0.10 11.76 -14.87
C VAL A 657 0.41 13.13 -14.43
N SER A 658 -0.38 13.86 -13.64
CA SER A 658 0.04 15.16 -13.10
C SER A 658 1.22 15.02 -12.13
N ASN A 659 1.34 13.92 -11.38
CA ASN A 659 2.51 13.63 -10.52
C ASN A 659 3.76 13.44 -11.39
N THR A 660 3.67 12.62 -12.43
CA THR A 660 4.76 12.37 -13.38
C THR A 660 5.15 13.65 -14.13
N ALA A 661 4.17 14.49 -14.49
CA ALA A 661 4.41 15.79 -15.11
C ALA A 661 5.17 16.75 -14.19
N VAL A 662 4.85 16.77 -12.88
CA VAL A 662 5.57 17.56 -11.88
C VAL A 662 7.02 17.07 -11.74
N GLY A 663 7.24 15.76 -11.64
CA GLY A 663 8.59 15.18 -11.62
C GLY A 663 9.38 15.53 -12.90
N LEU A 664 8.73 15.47 -14.06
CA LEU A 664 9.35 15.85 -15.32
C LEU A 664 9.71 17.35 -15.39
N VAL A 665 8.96 18.24 -14.73
CA VAL A 665 9.36 19.65 -14.58
C VAL A 665 10.67 19.75 -13.78
N ALA A 666 10.81 19.00 -12.68
CA ALA A 666 12.03 18.96 -11.88
C ALA A 666 13.22 18.45 -12.71
N ASP A 667 13.08 17.31 -13.40
CA ASP A 667 14.12 16.73 -14.25
C ASP A 667 14.55 17.67 -15.39
N ILE A 668 13.58 18.32 -16.06
CA ILE A 668 13.86 19.30 -17.12
C ILE A 668 14.56 20.53 -16.53
N SER A 669 14.18 20.99 -15.33
CA SER A 669 14.85 22.13 -14.69
C SER A 669 16.33 21.85 -14.48
N HIS A 670 16.68 20.68 -13.95
CA HIS A 670 18.08 20.25 -13.79
C HIS A 670 18.81 20.06 -15.11
N SER A 671 18.15 19.42 -16.09
CA SER A 671 18.75 19.11 -17.39
C SER A 671 19.08 20.38 -18.19
N LEU A 672 18.20 21.38 -18.15
CA LEU A 672 18.37 22.63 -18.88
C LEU A 672 19.20 23.68 -18.13
N GLY A 673 19.23 23.63 -16.80
CA GLY A 673 19.87 24.65 -15.95
C GLY A 673 19.34 26.05 -16.28
N GLU A 674 20.23 27.00 -16.58
CA GLU A 674 19.85 28.38 -16.91
C GLU A 674 18.88 28.50 -18.12
N ASN A 675 18.91 27.55 -19.06
CA ASN A 675 17.97 27.56 -20.19
C ASN A 675 16.51 27.30 -19.77
N PHE A 676 16.28 26.82 -18.54
CA PHE A 676 14.94 26.67 -17.97
C PHE A 676 14.29 28.00 -17.60
N ILE A 677 15.07 29.08 -17.38
CA ILE A 677 14.58 30.37 -16.86
C ILE A 677 13.43 30.92 -17.72
N GLN A 678 13.52 30.81 -19.05
CA GLN A 678 12.49 31.28 -19.98
C GLN A 678 11.13 30.56 -19.84
N TYR A 679 11.10 29.38 -19.21
CA TYR A 679 9.89 28.58 -18.96
C TYR A 679 9.43 28.63 -17.50
N SER A 680 10.33 29.01 -16.58
CA SER A 680 10.12 28.96 -15.13
C SER A 680 8.87 29.70 -14.66
N GLU A 681 8.62 30.91 -15.15
CA GLU A 681 7.46 31.72 -14.73
C GLU A 681 6.13 31.02 -15.05
N GLY A 682 5.98 30.49 -16.27
CA GLY A 682 4.76 29.80 -16.69
C GLY A 682 4.51 28.52 -15.89
N LEU A 683 5.56 27.72 -15.68
CA LEU A 683 5.46 26.46 -14.95
C LEU A 683 5.23 26.68 -13.45
N LEU A 684 5.96 27.61 -12.81
CA LEU A 684 5.76 27.95 -11.40
C LEU A 684 4.36 28.49 -11.11
N ASN A 685 3.77 29.27 -12.04
CA ASN A 685 2.39 29.72 -11.91
C ASN A 685 1.39 28.56 -11.91
N ILE A 686 1.60 27.57 -12.79
CA ILE A 686 0.76 26.35 -12.83
C ILE A 686 0.92 25.59 -11.50
N LEU A 687 2.14 25.32 -11.07
CA LEU A 687 2.44 24.62 -9.82
C LEU A 687 1.84 25.32 -8.59
N GLY A 688 1.99 26.65 -8.49
CA GLY A 688 1.38 27.45 -7.43
C GLY A 688 -0.15 27.38 -7.41
N SER A 689 -0.79 27.33 -8.59
CA SER A 689 -2.24 27.17 -8.71
C SER A 689 -2.73 25.79 -8.25
N ILE A 690 -1.93 24.74 -8.49
CA ILE A 690 -2.23 23.37 -8.07
C ILE A 690 -2.24 23.30 -6.54
N VAL A 691 -1.18 23.77 -5.87
CA VAL A 691 -1.08 23.68 -4.40
C VAL A 691 -2.15 24.52 -3.69
N SER A 692 -2.52 25.66 -4.28
CA SER A 692 -3.53 26.57 -3.73
C SER A 692 -4.98 26.07 -3.92
N ASN A 693 -5.20 25.08 -4.78
CA ASN A 693 -6.53 24.58 -5.09
C ASN A 693 -6.92 23.44 -4.11
N ASN A 694 -8.06 23.58 -3.45
CA ASN A 694 -8.57 22.56 -2.51
C ASN A 694 -9.29 21.39 -3.19
N ASN A 695 -9.57 21.49 -4.50
CA ASN A 695 -10.25 20.46 -5.28
C ASN A 695 -9.28 19.50 -5.99
N VAL A 696 -7.97 19.67 -5.81
CA VAL A 696 -6.97 18.77 -6.39
C VAL A 696 -6.78 17.54 -5.50
N ARG A 697 -6.30 16.46 -6.10
CA ARG A 697 -5.86 15.28 -5.35
C ARG A 697 -4.81 15.65 -4.31
N LYS A 698 -4.98 15.15 -3.09
CA LYS A 698 -4.10 15.47 -1.96
C LYS A 698 -2.67 15.01 -2.23
N GLU A 699 -2.52 13.82 -2.81
CA GLU A 699 -1.23 13.22 -3.14
C GLU A 699 -0.37 14.08 -4.06
N LEU A 700 -0.97 14.96 -4.88
CA LEU A 700 -0.23 15.83 -5.81
C LEU A 700 0.52 16.96 -5.10
N LYS A 701 0.05 17.40 -3.92
CA LYS A 701 0.65 18.54 -3.19
C LYS A 701 2.10 18.27 -2.76
N PRO A 702 2.43 17.13 -2.12
CA PRO A 702 3.81 16.73 -1.85
C PRO A 702 4.75 16.86 -3.06
N PHE A 703 4.39 16.30 -4.22
CA PHE A 703 5.22 16.39 -5.44
C PHE A 703 5.50 17.83 -5.85
N VAL A 704 4.48 18.70 -5.81
CA VAL A 704 4.67 20.11 -6.18
C VAL A 704 5.59 20.81 -5.18
N LEU A 705 5.45 20.53 -3.89
CA LEU A 705 6.32 21.11 -2.85
C LEU A 705 7.79 20.73 -3.09
N SER A 706 8.11 19.45 -3.28
CA SER A 706 9.48 19.01 -3.58
C SER A 706 10.01 19.65 -4.87
N SER A 707 9.17 19.74 -5.92
CA SER A 707 9.57 20.33 -7.21
C SER A 707 9.98 21.81 -7.13
N PHE A 708 9.46 22.58 -6.16
CA PHE A 708 9.93 23.95 -5.94
C PHE A 708 11.39 23.97 -5.49
N GLY A 709 11.82 23.01 -4.68
CA GLY A 709 13.22 22.83 -4.29
C GLY A 709 14.11 22.51 -5.48
N ASP A 710 13.69 21.55 -6.31
CA ASP A 710 14.42 21.14 -7.51
C ASP A 710 14.62 22.32 -8.47
N ILE A 711 13.54 23.06 -8.77
CA ILE A 711 13.59 24.26 -9.63
C ILE A 711 14.51 25.32 -9.02
N ALA A 712 14.43 25.56 -7.70
CA ALA A 712 15.28 26.55 -7.03
C ALA A 712 16.77 26.18 -7.13
N SER A 713 17.10 24.91 -6.97
CA SER A 713 18.47 24.41 -7.12
C SER A 713 18.97 24.46 -8.57
N ALA A 714 18.08 24.38 -9.56
CA ALA A 714 18.42 24.46 -10.97
C ALA A 714 18.66 25.90 -11.48
N ILE A 715 17.86 26.88 -11.03
CA ILE A 715 17.94 28.27 -11.50
C ILE A 715 18.66 29.23 -10.54
N ASN A 716 19.08 28.76 -9.37
CA ASN A 716 19.85 29.49 -8.36
C ASN A 716 19.25 30.87 -8.03
N SER A 717 20.04 31.95 -8.10
CA SER A 717 19.64 33.33 -7.78
C SER A 717 18.39 33.82 -8.54
N GLN A 718 18.02 33.19 -9.66
CA GLN A 718 16.80 33.56 -10.41
C GLN A 718 15.51 33.10 -9.73
N PHE A 719 15.60 32.27 -8.68
CA PHE A 719 14.44 31.85 -7.90
C PHE A 719 13.97 32.92 -6.90
N LYS A 720 14.79 33.95 -6.62
CA LYS A 720 14.50 35.03 -5.65
C LYS A 720 13.09 35.64 -5.75
N PRO A 721 12.55 35.94 -6.95
CA PRO A 721 11.21 36.53 -7.06
C PRO A 721 10.09 35.65 -6.49
N TYR A 722 10.30 34.34 -6.40
CA TYR A 722 9.29 33.37 -5.99
C TYR A 722 9.40 32.98 -4.50
N LEU A 723 10.50 33.33 -3.82
CA LEU A 723 10.79 32.92 -2.44
C LEU A 723 9.64 33.21 -1.48
N GLN A 724 9.13 34.44 -1.48
CA GLN A 724 8.06 34.85 -0.57
C GLN A 724 6.83 33.95 -0.71
N VAL A 725 6.38 33.73 -1.94
CA VAL A 725 5.18 32.93 -2.23
C VAL A 725 5.40 31.46 -1.86
N VAL A 726 6.56 30.90 -2.20
CA VAL A 726 6.87 29.49 -1.92
C VAL A 726 7.02 29.24 -0.42
N PHE A 727 7.64 30.15 0.34
CA PHE A 727 7.72 30.02 1.80
C PHE A 727 6.35 30.17 2.48
N GLU A 728 5.45 31.04 1.97
CA GLU A 728 4.07 31.12 2.46
C GLU A 728 3.31 29.80 2.25
N ILE A 729 3.47 29.16 1.08
CA ILE A 729 2.90 27.85 0.78
C ILE A 729 3.47 26.78 1.73
N CYS A 730 4.80 26.72 1.87
CA CYS A 730 5.47 25.77 2.75
C CYS A 730 5.08 25.97 4.23
N HIS A 731 4.84 27.21 4.66
CA HIS A 731 4.39 27.50 6.02
C HIS A 731 3.01 26.89 6.30
N GLY A 732 2.09 26.97 5.34
CA GLY A 732 0.78 26.31 5.45
C GLY A 732 0.91 24.79 5.46
N ALA A 733 1.77 24.24 4.61
CA ALA A 733 2.00 22.81 4.48
C ALA A 733 2.61 22.20 5.76
N GLN A 734 3.71 22.77 6.30
CA GLN A 734 4.40 22.21 7.48
C GLN A 734 3.53 22.21 8.74
N ASN A 735 2.62 23.18 8.85
CA ASN A 735 1.71 23.34 10.01
C ASN A 735 0.39 22.57 9.84
N SER A 736 0.24 21.82 8.75
CA SER A 736 -0.95 20.99 8.52
C SER A 736 -1.04 19.90 9.59
N GLN A 737 -2.27 19.66 10.05
CA GLN A 737 -2.60 18.65 11.04
C GLN A 737 -3.31 17.48 10.37
N PRO A 738 -3.15 16.25 10.88
CA PRO A 738 -3.85 15.09 10.34
C PRO A 738 -5.37 15.30 10.48
N GLU A 739 -6.12 14.91 9.46
CA GLU A 739 -7.56 15.16 9.41
C GLU A 739 -8.36 14.28 10.38
N ASN A 740 -7.78 13.15 10.80
CA ASN A 740 -8.30 12.18 11.76
C ASN A 740 -7.12 11.36 12.34
N SER A 741 -7.44 10.33 13.12
CA SER A 741 -6.49 9.40 13.74
C SER A 741 -6.08 8.22 12.85
N SER A 742 -6.46 8.20 11.56
CA SER A 742 -6.09 7.11 10.67
C SER A 742 -4.60 7.15 10.32
N ILE A 743 -4.03 5.97 10.09
CA ILE A 743 -2.63 5.82 9.67
C ILE A 743 -2.40 6.57 8.34
N GLU A 744 -3.31 6.44 7.38
CA GLU A 744 -3.24 7.16 6.09
C GLU A 744 -3.17 8.69 6.25
N ALA A 745 -3.92 9.28 7.19
CA ALA A 745 -3.92 10.72 7.42
C ALA A 745 -2.64 11.19 8.11
N LEU A 746 -2.08 10.37 9.00
CA LEU A 746 -0.79 10.61 9.64
C LEU A 746 0.33 10.54 8.59
N ASP A 747 0.40 9.46 7.82
CA ASP A 747 1.40 9.23 6.76
C ASP A 747 1.38 10.34 5.71
N TYR A 748 0.18 10.81 5.33
CA TYR A 748 0.06 11.94 4.42
C TYR A 748 0.70 13.22 4.99
N VAL A 749 0.49 13.55 6.27
CA VAL A 749 1.10 14.73 6.90
C VAL A 749 2.62 14.57 7.03
N LEU A 750 3.09 13.36 7.33
CA LEU A 750 4.53 13.06 7.35
C LEU A 750 5.16 13.28 5.97
N ASN A 751 4.54 12.77 4.91
CA ASN A 751 4.97 12.98 3.52
C ASN A 751 4.97 14.46 3.14
N VAL A 752 3.92 15.21 3.50
CA VAL A 752 3.89 16.67 3.28
C VAL A 752 5.08 17.37 3.96
N ARG A 753 5.42 17.01 5.20
CA ARG A 753 6.55 17.59 5.93
C ARG A 753 7.90 17.22 5.31
N GLU A 754 8.05 15.99 4.83
CA GLU A 754 9.21 15.53 4.06
C GLU A 754 9.37 16.35 2.78
N SER A 755 8.30 16.56 2.01
CA SER A 755 8.37 17.39 0.79
C SER A 755 8.66 18.86 1.07
N VAL A 756 8.22 19.42 2.21
CA VAL A 756 8.63 20.77 2.61
C VAL A 756 10.12 20.80 2.96
N LEU A 757 10.64 19.75 3.61
CA LEU A 757 12.08 19.63 3.87
C LEU A 757 12.88 19.58 2.56
N ASP A 758 12.47 18.78 1.58
CA ASP A 758 13.09 18.72 0.25
C ASP A 758 13.08 20.10 -0.43
N CYS A 759 11.94 20.79 -0.37
CA CYS A 759 11.82 22.15 -0.88
C CYS A 759 12.86 23.09 -0.25
N TYR A 760 13.03 23.04 1.08
CA TYR A 760 14.01 23.87 1.77
C TYR A 760 15.45 23.49 1.46
N VAL A 761 15.76 22.20 1.34
CA VAL A 761 17.08 21.73 0.92
C VAL A 761 17.42 22.28 -0.46
N GLY A 762 16.52 22.17 -1.44
CA GLY A 762 16.73 22.67 -2.79
C GLY A 762 16.88 24.20 -2.85
N ILE A 763 16.05 24.95 -2.11
CA ILE A 763 16.13 26.42 -2.04
C ILE A 763 17.43 26.88 -1.39
N VAL A 764 17.81 26.29 -0.25
CA VAL A 764 19.04 26.67 0.48
C VAL A 764 20.28 26.31 -0.35
N GLY A 765 20.28 25.16 -1.03
CA GLY A 765 21.35 24.78 -1.96
C GLY A 765 21.48 25.73 -3.15
N GLY A 766 20.38 26.06 -3.81
CA GLY A 766 20.36 26.98 -4.97
C GLY A 766 20.72 28.42 -4.63
N LEU A 767 20.48 28.86 -3.39
CA LEU A 767 20.72 30.22 -2.93
C LEU A 767 21.86 30.34 -1.91
N HIS A 768 22.80 29.41 -1.92
CA HIS A 768 23.91 29.38 -0.95
C HIS A 768 24.79 30.64 -0.98
N GLU A 769 24.86 31.36 -2.11
CA GLU A 769 25.59 32.64 -2.22
C GLU A 769 24.74 33.86 -1.79
N GLU A 770 23.45 33.67 -1.50
CA GLU A 770 22.45 34.74 -1.37
C GLU A 770 21.88 34.81 0.06
N ALA A 771 22.77 34.82 1.06
CA ALA A 771 22.42 34.76 2.48
C ALA A 771 21.38 35.81 2.90
N ASP A 772 21.46 37.04 2.40
CA ASP A 772 20.52 38.11 2.76
C ASP A 772 19.10 37.85 2.24
N ALA A 773 18.94 37.14 1.12
CA ALA A 773 17.62 36.77 0.59
C ALA A 773 16.99 35.62 1.40
N LEU A 774 17.81 34.71 1.93
CA LEU A 774 17.36 33.58 2.76
C LEU A 774 17.07 33.97 4.22
N PHE A 775 17.77 34.97 4.75
CA PHE A 775 17.72 35.34 6.16
C PHE A 775 16.30 35.51 6.75
N PRO A 776 15.34 36.17 6.07
CA PRO A 776 13.98 36.34 6.59
C PRO A 776 13.24 35.02 6.86
N PHE A 777 13.62 33.94 6.18
CA PHE A 777 12.93 32.65 6.21
C PHE A 777 13.60 31.61 7.12
N VAL A 778 14.79 31.90 7.66
CA VAL A 778 15.57 30.96 8.47
C VAL A 778 14.77 30.46 9.68
N GLN A 779 14.02 31.34 10.35
CA GLN A 779 13.22 30.93 11.51
C GLN A 779 12.24 29.81 11.16
N GLN A 780 11.53 29.96 10.04
CA GLN A 780 10.55 28.98 9.57
C GLN A 780 11.19 27.62 9.26
N ILE A 781 12.40 27.61 8.69
CA ILE A 781 13.16 26.38 8.45
C ILE A 781 13.48 25.68 9.78
N PHE A 782 13.92 26.42 10.80
CA PHE A 782 14.18 25.86 12.13
C PHE A 782 12.92 25.33 12.84
N GLU A 783 11.75 25.93 12.58
CA GLU A 783 10.47 25.43 13.10
C GLU A 783 10.12 24.05 12.53
N LEU A 784 10.33 23.84 11.22
CA LEU A 784 10.17 22.51 10.61
C LEU A 784 11.17 21.50 11.19
N LEU A 785 12.45 21.87 11.27
CA LEU A 785 13.50 20.99 11.82
C LEU A 785 13.24 20.60 13.28
N ALA A 786 12.67 21.51 14.08
CA ALA A 786 12.25 21.20 15.45
C ALA A 786 11.09 20.20 15.45
N THR A 787 10.10 20.39 14.58
CA THR A 787 8.97 19.46 14.39
C THR A 787 9.47 18.06 13.99
N ILE A 788 10.42 17.98 13.05
CA ILE A 788 11.06 16.72 12.65
C ILE A 788 11.74 16.04 13.85
N ASN A 789 12.44 16.79 14.71
CA ASN A 789 13.11 16.20 15.87
C ASN A 789 12.15 15.63 16.93
N GLU A 790 10.96 16.23 17.05
CA GLU A 790 9.91 15.80 17.98
C GLU A 790 9.16 14.56 17.51
N ASP A 791 9.07 14.34 16.20
CA ASP A 791 8.33 13.24 15.57
C ASP A 791 9.24 12.01 15.33
N PRO A 792 9.06 10.89 16.06
CA PRO A 792 9.89 9.70 15.92
C PRO A 792 9.89 9.16 14.49
N ALA A 793 8.73 9.13 13.82
CA ALA A 793 8.59 8.57 12.47
C ALA A 793 9.50 9.29 11.46
N LEU A 794 9.61 10.62 11.56
CA LEU A 794 10.50 11.42 10.71
C LEU A 794 11.98 11.21 11.07
N THR A 795 12.31 11.10 12.37
CA THR A 795 13.71 10.88 12.78
C THR A 795 14.25 9.49 12.45
N LEU A 796 13.38 8.51 12.24
CA LEU A 796 13.75 7.14 11.84
C LEU A 796 13.98 7.00 10.34
N SER A 797 13.38 7.86 9.52
CA SER A 797 13.69 7.93 8.10
C SER A 797 15.13 8.42 7.89
N GLU A 798 15.96 7.58 7.26
CA GLU A 798 17.36 7.91 6.95
C GLU A 798 17.44 9.13 6.02
N SER A 799 16.58 9.17 5.00
CA SER A 799 16.50 10.26 4.02
C SER A 799 16.20 11.60 4.71
N VAL A 800 15.13 11.65 5.50
CA VAL A 800 14.71 12.84 6.25
C VAL A 800 15.79 13.28 7.23
N SER A 801 16.34 12.35 8.01
CA SER A 801 17.41 12.65 8.95
C SER A 801 18.65 13.22 8.27
N LYS A 802 19.08 12.64 7.14
CA LYS A 802 20.22 13.10 6.36
C LYS A 802 19.99 14.50 5.80
N SER A 803 18.82 14.74 5.19
CA SER A 803 18.42 16.05 4.66
C SER A 803 18.33 17.11 5.76
N ALA A 804 17.75 16.77 6.91
CA ALA A 804 17.61 17.68 8.05
C ALA A 804 18.97 18.09 8.64
N VAL A 805 19.87 17.13 8.89
CA VAL A 805 21.22 17.49 9.39
C VAL A 805 22.08 18.15 8.32
N GLY A 806 21.88 17.80 7.04
CA GLY A 806 22.48 18.49 5.90
C GLY A 806 22.11 19.98 5.89
N LEU A 807 20.82 20.28 5.95
CA LEU A 807 20.27 21.62 5.99
C LEU A 807 20.78 22.44 7.18
N ILE A 808 20.92 21.81 8.35
CA ILE A 808 21.55 22.43 9.53
C ILE A 808 23.01 22.80 9.25
N GLY A 809 23.78 21.96 8.56
CA GLY A 809 25.15 22.30 8.21
C GLY A 809 25.24 23.40 7.14
N ASP A 810 24.37 23.35 6.12
CA ASP A 810 24.35 24.33 5.02
C ASP A 810 24.02 25.73 5.52
N LEU A 811 22.98 25.87 6.35
CA LEU A 811 22.62 27.13 6.97
C LEU A 811 23.77 27.69 7.82
N ALA A 812 24.47 26.84 8.57
CA ALA A 812 25.63 27.26 9.35
C ALA A 812 26.78 27.76 8.47
N GLN A 813 26.99 27.16 7.29
CA GLN A 813 28.03 27.60 6.37
C GLN A 813 27.66 28.92 5.67
N ILE A 814 26.40 29.07 5.24
CA ILE A 814 25.90 30.28 4.55
C ILE A 814 25.96 31.51 5.46
N PHE A 815 25.58 31.35 6.74
CA PHE A 815 25.50 32.45 7.70
C PHE A 815 26.73 32.51 8.63
N ALA A 816 27.93 32.52 8.05
CA ALA A 816 29.21 32.57 8.78
C ALA A 816 29.47 33.88 9.55
N ASP A 817 28.55 34.84 9.53
CA ASP A 817 28.63 36.11 10.25
C ASP A 817 27.95 36.09 11.63
N GLY A 818 27.42 34.93 12.04
CA GLY A 818 26.89 34.68 13.38
C GLY A 818 25.46 35.19 13.60
N ARG A 819 24.77 35.71 12.58
CA ARG A 819 23.41 36.26 12.73
C ARG A 819 22.35 35.20 13.10
N ILE A 820 22.65 33.92 12.91
CA ILE A 820 21.77 32.79 13.27
C ILE A 820 22.27 31.99 14.48
N LYS A 821 23.32 32.46 15.17
CA LYS A 821 23.95 31.78 16.32
C LYS A 821 22.96 31.36 17.41
N THR A 822 21.98 32.22 17.71
CA THR A 822 20.97 31.94 18.75
C THR A 822 20.17 30.67 18.47
N ALA A 823 19.90 30.37 17.19
CA ALA A 823 19.23 29.13 16.82
C ALA A 823 20.08 27.91 17.19
N TYR A 824 21.38 27.90 16.85
CA TYR A 824 22.30 26.77 17.09
C TYR A 824 22.59 26.45 18.57
N ASN A 825 22.28 27.38 19.48
CA ASN A 825 22.38 27.16 20.92
C ASN A 825 21.24 26.32 21.51
N GLN A 826 20.20 26.01 20.73
CA GLN A 826 19.09 25.19 21.21
C GLN A 826 19.52 23.73 21.37
N ASP A 827 19.14 23.11 22.49
CA ASP A 827 19.57 21.75 22.85
C ASP A 827 19.08 20.69 21.85
N TRP A 828 17.87 20.85 21.32
CA TRP A 828 17.26 19.90 20.40
C TRP A 828 18.07 19.73 19.10
N ILE A 829 18.77 20.77 18.62
CA ILE A 829 19.66 20.66 17.44
C ILE A 829 20.80 19.69 17.72
N THR A 830 21.41 19.80 18.91
CA THR A 830 22.45 18.86 19.33
C THR A 830 21.89 17.44 19.48
N GLN A 831 20.64 17.31 19.94
CA GLN A 831 19.97 16.01 20.08
C GLN A 831 19.72 15.37 18.71
N LEU A 832 19.11 16.09 17.77
CA LEU A 832 18.85 15.61 16.41
C LEU A 832 20.13 15.11 15.74
N ILE A 833 21.18 15.93 15.72
CA ILE A 833 22.48 15.56 15.14
C ILE A 833 23.06 14.30 15.79
N LYS A 834 22.93 14.16 17.12
CA LYS A 834 23.41 12.97 17.84
C LYS A 834 22.56 11.74 17.55
N LYS A 835 21.24 11.86 17.48
CA LYS A 835 20.33 10.77 17.10
C LYS A 835 20.73 10.23 15.73
N THR A 836 20.82 11.10 14.72
CA THR A 836 21.24 10.72 13.35
C THR A 836 22.63 10.09 13.31
N ARG A 837 23.60 10.67 14.03
CA ARG A 837 24.98 10.14 14.04
C ARG A 837 25.10 8.77 14.72
N ASN A 838 24.32 8.53 15.76
CA ASN A 838 24.45 7.34 16.61
C ASN A 838 23.48 6.22 16.22
N ASN A 839 22.52 6.47 15.31
CA ASN A 839 21.58 5.45 14.88
C ASN A 839 22.33 4.29 14.19
N PRO A 840 22.27 3.05 14.71
CA PRO A 840 22.97 1.92 14.12
C PRO A 840 22.51 1.60 12.71
N SER A 841 21.21 1.79 12.39
CA SER A 841 20.62 1.43 11.10
C SER A 841 21.07 2.34 9.94
N PHE A 842 21.51 3.57 10.22
CA PHE A 842 21.89 4.52 9.18
C PHE A 842 23.25 4.20 8.54
N GLN A 843 23.36 4.46 7.25
CA GLN A 843 24.59 4.31 6.48
C GLN A 843 25.67 5.28 6.94
N GLN A 844 26.92 4.97 6.60
CA GLN A 844 28.07 5.76 7.01
C GLN A 844 28.06 7.18 6.42
N ASN A 845 27.52 7.36 5.20
CA ASN A 845 27.38 8.67 4.55
C ASN A 845 26.47 9.62 5.39
N THR A 846 25.33 9.15 5.89
CA THR A 846 24.40 9.90 6.74
C THR A 846 25.05 10.28 8.07
N LYS A 847 25.79 9.34 8.66
CA LYS A 847 26.58 9.58 9.88
C LYS A 847 27.68 10.62 9.66
N ASP A 848 28.28 10.65 8.48
CA ASP A 848 29.30 11.63 8.12
C ASP A 848 28.69 13.02 7.86
N THR A 849 27.52 13.12 7.22
CA THR A 849 26.76 14.38 7.12
C THR A 849 26.43 14.92 8.52
N ALA A 850 25.98 14.07 9.45
CA ALA A 850 25.72 14.47 10.84
C ALA A 850 26.99 14.92 11.58
N ARG A 851 28.15 14.29 11.32
CA ARG A 851 29.44 14.73 11.87
C ARG A 851 29.82 16.12 11.35
N TRP A 852 29.69 16.34 10.06
CA TRP A 852 29.94 17.64 9.44
C TRP A 852 29.00 18.71 10.00
N ALA A 853 27.69 18.44 10.10
CA ALA A 853 26.72 19.35 10.70
C ALA A 853 27.08 19.70 12.16
N ARG A 854 27.59 18.74 12.93
CA ARG A 854 28.08 18.98 14.30
C ARG A 854 29.29 19.93 14.34
N GLU A 855 30.18 19.84 13.36
CA GLU A 855 31.33 20.74 13.25
C GLU A 855 30.87 22.16 12.92
N GLN A 856 29.97 22.30 11.94
CA GLN A 856 29.39 23.60 11.57
C GLN A 856 28.62 24.24 12.73
N GLN A 857 27.80 23.46 13.46
CA GLN A 857 27.13 23.94 14.67
C GLN A 857 28.13 24.47 15.71
N LYS A 858 29.22 23.76 15.97
CA LYS A 858 30.23 24.22 16.94
C LYS A 858 30.90 25.51 16.47
N GLN A 859 31.19 25.64 15.18
CA GLN A 859 31.75 26.87 14.63
C GLN A 859 30.78 28.03 14.82
N GLN A 860 29.50 27.85 14.48
CA GLN A 860 28.44 28.85 14.68
C GLN A 860 28.28 29.30 16.13
N ILE A 861 28.31 28.37 17.09
CA ILE A 861 28.23 28.70 18.53
C ILE A 861 29.43 29.56 18.98
N ASN A 862 30.58 29.43 18.31
CA ASN A 862 31.82 30.12 18.64
C ASN A 862 32.03 31.46 17.92
N LEU A 863 31.22 31.80 16.91
CA LEU A 863 31.17 33.15 16.29
C LEU A 863 30.67 34.18 17.31
#